data_AF-K9WQA1-F1
#
_entry.id   AF-K9WQA1-F1
#
_cell.length_a   1.000
_cell.length_b   1.000
_cell.length_c   1.000
_cell.angle_alpha   90.00
_cell.angle_beta   90.00
_cell.angle_gamma   90.00
#
_symmetry.space_group_name_H-M   'P 1'
#
loop_
_entity.id
_entity.type
_entity.pdbx_description
1 polymer ?
#
loop_
_entity_poly.entity_id
_entity_poly.type
_entity_poly.pdbx_seq_one_letter_code
_entity_poly.pdbx_strand_id
1 'polypeptide(L)'
;MKPETVLEAYQLFFELPESQSNPRLKDNLRTTLRRLVLPSYGFTEVELRKNFEGCLAKVSLRQFQNAETIFNNALLVQPNQEKSISYGSVRNYRSALTRFLVWLQQQDWYGSLTAIAIAADKSNLAPPIRNGRTIVKDLAAKKQLNDKFEHLNPEDVQRYGLSEKELNRRGATQLKALHKFWTDTEVKERKGPAISAAMFKAFKDGILCFFGWLKTEKLELQENFSLELIADFEQLQAFISWGILEQGKDYNWATDIAKVALLVTQWLNQHSKRHDFGDIPQVKQLRKYIRELELEARVDLKPYALKLAQITEPLKTQLQHFHKFCTDKEVPARKTRPICEQTFQTYQQGISYFLGWCHNIQGVPLEDLRLEQITSLELLKQFVEWGVNQRGNGYGWAAQVAYAALVVAKWLNPQSKRRNFSDIEQVEDIREYVRYLRDQHRHEEPRRNLDEQRMTFHEAQKVVEYLKQCCSPLDKYGEERSERAVMKSWQRYLIVAIFTYCPVRQREVRELELNKTLFREADGYWVKLTQKQHKAGSKTCKGREYPLPLHLTADLDEWLQKWRPLVPTSHNLVFICMGSNHSPSSRGNPLTAGDMSDLVSAAVYKATSILFEVPRRTSPHMFRRIAITYQRRYGRPEQKEALAELMGHTVAEADRTYNEETSRERTLKASDWWKLEPQPRPPQTGDSTPPLVKDWIEEDELELKHLHSKTYSNDNLRCLRDQALLVIWALQELTGAEMHRLNVGDLVERDGQFWLEVASNKGSRTVLLKTAIAHIVQRYLEARKAVGESLTEDSPLFIGIGNRSGGDRLTPWSISFVVKHYLGPISQIKSVDSKQSYQRLLPC
;
A
#
# COMPACT_ATOMS: atom_id res chain seq x y z
N MET A 1 31.50 37.25 31.45
CA MET A 1 30.96 36.45 32.58
C MET A 1 29.63 35.86 32.12
N LYS A 2 29.36 34.57 32.34
CA LYS A 2 28.08 33.95 31.99
C LYS A 2 27.16 34.08 33.21
N PRO A 3 26.11 34.92 33.17
CA PRO A 3 25.17 35.00 34.28
C PRO A 3 24.39 33.69 34.38
N GLU A 4 24.13 33.26 35.60
CA GLU A 4 23.32 32.09 35.94
C GLU A 4 21.95 32.51 36.49
N THR A 5 21.88 33.70 37.10
CA THR A 5 20.68 34.25 37.73
C THR A 5 20.13 35.47 37.00
N VAL A 6 18.85 35.78 37.23
CA VAL A 6 18.23 37.00 36.69
C VAL A 6 18.90 38.25 37.26
N LEU A 7 19.41 38.20 38.50
CA LEU A 7 20.11 39.33 39.13
C LEU A 7 21.38 39.72 38.34
N GLU A 8 22.21 38.74 38.03
CA GLU A 8 23.47 38.99 37.32
C GLU A 8 23.21 39.53 35.92
N ALA A 9 22.23 38.96 35.19
CA ALA A 9 21.82 39.49 33.89
C ALA A 9 21.21 40.89 33.99
N TYR A 10 20.43 41.15 35.03
CA TYR A 10 19.85 42.46 35.31
C TYR A 10 20.94 43.50 35.56
N GLN A 11 21.98 43.17 36.32
CA GLN A 11 23.13 44.04 36.57
C GLN A 11 23.90 44.33 35.28
N LEU A 12 24.26 43.29 34.52
CA LEU A 12 24.94 43.40 33.23
C LEU A 12 24.17 44.27 32.23
N PHE A 13 22.84 44.15 32.19
CA PHE A 13 22.00 44.96 31.29
C PHE A 13 22.09 46.47 31.58
N PHE A 14 22.31 46.88 32.83
CA PHE A 14 22.44 48.28 33.21
C PHE A 14 23.88 48.82 33.19
N GLU A 15 24.87 47.98 32.91
CA GLU A 15 26.23 48.41 32.61
C GLU A 15 26.36 48.95 31.17
N LEU A 16 25.37 48.68 30.30
CA LEU A 16 25.35 49.12 28.91
C LEU A 16 25.13 50.64 28.79
N PRO A 17 25.87 51.35 27.90
CA PRO A 17 25.69 52.78 27.65
C PRO A 17 24.24 53.15 27.25
N GLU A 18 23.60 52.29 26.45
CA GLU A 18 22.22 52.46 25.99
C GLU A 18 21.21 52.45 27.15
N SER A 19 21.43 51.58 28.14
CA SER A 19 20.61 51.49 29.34
C SER A 19 20.83 52.67 30.28
N GLN A 20 22.06 53.18 30.36
CA GLN A 20 22.41 54.35 31.17
C GLN A 20 21.82 55.65 30.60
N SER A 21 21.64 55.72 29.27
CA SER A 21 21.04 56.89 28.60
C SER A 21 19.55 57.11 28.93
N ASN A 22 18.84 56.11 29.47
CA ASN A 22 17.42 56.20 29.80
C ASN A 22 17.16 55.87 31.29
N PRO A 23 17.14 56.87 32.19
CA PRO A 23 16.99 56.64 33.62
C PRO A 23 15.66 55.95 33.98
N ARG A 24 14.60 56.14 33.19
CA ARG A 24 13.29 55.49 33.41
C ARG A 24 13.27 54.01 33.05
N LEU A 25 14.23 53.53 32.26
CA LEU A 25 14.28 52.11 31.86
C LEU A 25 14.49 51.21 33.07
N LYS A 26 15.37 51.62 34.00
CA LYS A 26 15.68 50.87 35.22
C LYS A 26 14.47 50.77 36.14
N ASP A 27 13.79 51.89 36.37
CA ASP A 27 12.61 51.95 37.23
C ASP A 27 11.42 51.19 36.65
N ASN A 28 11.21 51.30 35.34
CA ASN A 28 10.16 50.57 34.63
C ASN A 28 10.44 49.08 34.67
N LEU A 29 11.66 48.62 34.33
CA LEU A 29 12.00 47.20 34.36
C LEU A 29 11.89 46.65 35.79
N ARG A 30 12.44 47.35 36.79
CA ARG A 30 12.32 46.96 38.21
C ARG A 30 10.86 46.79 38.61
N THR A 31 10.01 47.73 38.23
CA THR A 31 8.58 47.69 38.53
C THR A 31 7.87 46.55 37.80
N THR A 32 8.18 46.34 36.51
CA THR A 32 7.64 45.24 35.72
C THR A 32 8.00 43.88 36.35
N LEU A 33 9.28 43.67 36.65
CA LEU A 33 9.74 42.42 37.26
C LEU A 33 9.09 42.20 38.62
N ARG A 34 9.09 43.23 39.47
CA ARG A 34 8.56 43.15 40.83
C ARG A 34 7.06 42.90 40.88
N ARG A 35 6.26 43.55 40.04
CA ARG A 35 4.79 43.52 40.14
C ARG A 35 4.14 42.47 39.23
N LEU A 36 4.75 42.14 38.10
CA LEU A 36 4.08 41.40 37.02
C LEU A 36 4.78 40.09 36.65
N VAL A 37 6.05 39.89 37.04
CA VAL A 37 6.81 38.70 36.65
C VAL A 37 7.19 37.84 37.85
N LEU A 38 7.88 38.40 38.84
CA LEU A 38 8.39 37.67 39.99
C LEU A 38 7.33 37.02 40.90
N PRO A 39 6.11 37.58 41.10
CA PRO A 39 5.08 36.91 41.90
C PRO A 39 4.76 35.48 41.44
N SER A 40 4.86 35.20 40.13
CA SER A 40 4.61 33.87 39.55
C SER A 40 5.66 32.82 39.90
N TYR A 41 6.76 33.23 40.55
CA TYR A 41 7.79 32.33 41.07
C TYR A 41 7.64 32.09 42.59
N GLY A 42 6.51 32.49 43.19
CA GLY A 42 6.18 32.23 44.59
C GLY A 42 6.67 33.27 45.58
N PHE A 43 7.18 34.42 45.13
CA PHE A 43 7.59 35.50 46.02
C PHE A 43 6.40 36.36 46.46
N THR A 44 6.32 36.64 47.76
CA THR A 44 5.30 37.53 48.32
C THR A 44 5.60 39.00 48.05
N GLU A 45 4.58 39.85 48.10
CA GLU A 45 4.76 41.29 47.90
C GLU A 45 5.70 41.92 48.94
N VAL A 46 5.68 41.42 50.18
CA VAL A 46 6.55 41.89 51.27
C VAL A 46 8.01 41.58 50.99
N GLU A 47 8.32 40.37 50.52
CA GLU A 47 9.68 39.96 50.14
C GLU A 47 10.21 40.79 48.97
N LEU A 48 9.37 40.98 47.95
CA LEU A 48 9.71 41.75 46.75
C LEU A 48 9.92 43.25 47.03
N ARG A 49 9.31 43.79 48.09
CA ARG A 49 9.55 45.17 48.54
C ARG A 49 10.82 45.29 49.39
N LYS A 50 11.09 44.32 50.27
CA LYS A 50 12.22 44.36 51.22
C LYS A 50 13.55 43.88 50.63
N ASN A 51 13.53 42.93 49.70
CA ASN A 51 14.71 42.29 49.15
C ASN A 51 14.53 41.90 47.67
N PHE A 52 14.35 42.89 46.80
CA PHE A 52 14.12 42.67 45.38
C PHE A 52 15.29 41.95 44.69
N GLU A 53 16.52 42.39 44.95
CA GLU A 53 17.75 41.83 44.41
C GLU A 53 17.94 40.37 44.85
N GLY A 54 17.68 40.06 46.12
CA GLY A 54 17.71 38.67 46.61
C GLY A 54 16.64 37.79 45.98
N CYS A 55 15.49 38.35 45.58
CA CYS A 55 14.48 37.60 44.82
C CYS A 55 14.96 37.34 43.39
N LEU A 56 15.60 38.31 42.74
CA LEU A 56 16.20 38.12 41.41
C LEU A 56 17.32 37.06 41.43
N ALA A 57 18.13 37.00 42.49
CA ALA A 57 19.19 36.01 42.63
C ALA A 57 18.67 34.58 42.78
N LYS A 58 17.45 34.41 43.31
CA LYS A 58 16.79 33.11 43.47
C LYS A 58 16.16 32.57 42.19
N VAL A 59 16.00 33.41 41.16
CA VAL A 59 15.45 32.98 39.86
C VAL A 59 16.59 32.72 38.91
N SER A 60 16.70 31.47 38.44
CA SER A 60 17.64 31.13 37.39
C SER A 60 17.20 31.73 36.04
N LEU A 61 18.15 32.07 35.17
CA LEU A 61 17.83 32.52 33.81
C LEU A 61 17.06 31.48 33.00
N ARG A 62 17.21 30.19 33.35
CA ARG A 62 16.44 29.09 32.77
C ARG A 62 14.96 29.19 33.09
N GLN A 63 14.61 29.46 34.35
CA GLN A 63 13.22 29.66 34.77
C GLN A 63 12.62 30.94 34.16
N PHE A 64 13.46 31.94 33.91
CA PHE A 64 13.05 33.26 33.45
C PHE A 64 12.64 33.34 31.96
N GLN A 65 12.81 32.27 31.18
CA GLN A 65 12.55 32.25 29.73
C GLN A 65 11.10 32.62 29.36
N ASN A 66 10.14 32.34 30.26
CA ASN A 66 8.72 32.59 30.04
C ASN A 66 8.25 33.97 30.55
N ALA A 67 9.16 34.88 30.89
CA ALA A 67 8.83 36.17 31.49
C ALA A 67 7.83 37.02 30.68
N GLU A 68 7.87 36.96 29.34
CA GLU A 68 6.90 37.67 28.49
C GLU A 68 5.49 37.08 28.60
N THR A 69 5.36 35.75 28.60
CA THR A 69 4.09 35.05 28.82
C THR A 69 3.54 35.34 30.20
N ILE A 70 4.39 35.27 31.23
CA ILE A 70 4.01 35.59 32.61
C ILE A 70 3.49 37.02 32.71
N PHE A 71 4.20 37.98 32.08
CA PHE A 71 3.78 39.37 32.03
C PHE A 71 2.41 39.54 31.35
N ASN A 72 2.18 38.89 30.21
CA ASN A 72 0.89 38.95 29.50
C ASN A 72 -0.25 38.36 30.35
N ASN A 73 -0.02 37.21 30.99
CA ASN A 73 -1.02 36.55 31.84
C ASN A 73 -1.35 37.41 33.08
N ALA A 74 -0.34 38.04 33.70
CA ALA A 74 -0.56 38.94 34.83
C ALA A 74 -1.45 40.14 34.46
N LEU A 75 -1.37 40.65 33.21
CA LEU A 75 -2.25 41.72 32.74
C LEU A 75 -3.71 41.27 32.54
N LEU A 76 -3.93 39.99 32.20
CA LEU A 76 -5.28 39.44 32.00
C LEU A 76 -6.02 39.17 33.31
N VAL A 77 -5.29 38.91 34.40
CA VAL A 77 -5.86 38.59 35.73
C VAL A 77 -6.19 39.85 36.56
N GLN A 78 -5.71 41.03 36.14
CA GLN A 78 -5.91 42.30 36.84
C GLN A 78 -7.26 43.06 36.75
N PRO A 79 -8.33 42.67 36.01
CA PRO A 79 -9.52 43.52 35.86
C PRO A 79 -10.29 43.87 37.14
N ASN A 80 -10.06 43.18 38.28
CA ASN A 80 -10.89 43.32 39.50
C ASN A 80 -10.17 43.93 40.72
N GLN A 81 -9.04 44.62 40.56
CA GLN A 81 -8.37 45.32 41.68
C GLN A 81 -8.58 46.85 41.59
N GLU A 82 -8.86 47.51 42.73
CA GLU A 82 -9.22 48.95 42.88
C GLU A 82 -8.19 49.97 42.33
N LYS A 83 -7.04 49.53 41.81
CA LYS A 83 -6.01 50.38 41.17
C LYS A 83 -5.52 49.73 39.88
N SER A 84 -6.30 49.83 38.80
CA SER A 84 -5.88 49.34 37.49
C SER A 84 -4.67 50.13 36.97
N ILE A 85 -3.69 49.42 36.40
CA ILE A 85 -2.50 50.03 35.80
C ILE A 85 -2.93 50.78 34.53
N SER A 86 -2.58 52.05 34.40
CA SER A 86 -2.91 52.82 33.20
C SER A 86 -2.33 52.18 31.93
N TYR A 87 -3.03 52.31 30.80
CA TYR A 87 -2.57 51.79 29.51
C TYR A 87 -1.16 52.31 29.14
N GLY A 88 -0.88 53.59 29.43
CA GLY A 88 0.44 54.19 29.23
C GLY A 88 1.53 53.51 30.06
N SER A 89 1.24 53.17 31.31
CA SER A 89 2.14 52.41 32.19
C SER A 89 2.38 50.99 31.68
N VAL A 90 1.33 50.29 31.22
CA VAL A 90 1.46 48.95 30.61
C VAL A 90 2.38 48.98 29.39
N ARG A 91 2.22 49.99 28.53
CA ARG A 91 3.09 50.17 27.35
C ARG A 91 4.55 50.37 27.75
N ASN A 92 4.81 51.20 28.75
CA ASN A 92 6.16 51.47 29.24
C ASN A 92 6.79 50.23 29.91
N TYR A 93 6.01 49.48 30.68
CA TYR A 93 6.44 48.24 31.32
C TYR A 93 6.77 47.13 30.32
N ARG A 94 5.90 46.95 29.32
CA ARG A 94 6.12 46.01 28.21
C ARG A 94 7.39 46.39 27.45
N SER A 95 7.55 47.68 27.10
CA SER A 95 8.75 48.14 26.38
C SER A 95 10.04 47.87 27.16
N ALA A 96 10.06 48.13 28.47
CA ALA A 96 11.21 47.85 29.31
C ALA A 96 11.55 46.36 29.39
N LEU A 97 10.54 45.49 29.56
CA LEU A 97 10.71 44.04 29.59
C LEU A 97 11.17 43.50 28.24
N THR A 98 10.55 43.91 27.13
CA THR A 98 10.93 43.49 25.78
C THR A 98 12.37 43.85 25.47
N ARG A 99 12.84 45.06 25.83
CA ARG A 99 14.24 45.45 25.62
C ARG A 99 15.21 44.54 26.39
N PHE A 100 14.88 44.21 27.64
CA PHE A 100 15.69 43.30 28.44
C PHE A 100 15.72 41.88 27.86
N LEU A 101 14.58 41.35 27.39
CA LEU A 101 14.48 40.03 26.79
C LEU A 101 15.15 39.93 25.43
N VAL A 102 15.03 40.97 24.58
CA VAL A 102 15.72 41.04 23.29
C VAL A 102 17.24 41.09 23.52
N TRP A 103 17.70 41.89 24.48
CA TRP A 103 19.11 41.91 24.84
C TRP A 103 19.62 40.55 25.30
N LEU A 104 18.88 39.85 26.18
CA LEU A 104 19.19 38.49 26.61
C LEU A 104 19.33 37.54 25.42
N GLN A 105 18.39 37.57 24.48
CA GLN A 105 18.38 36.73 23.28
C GLN A 105 19.56 36.97 22.34
N GLN A 106 20.12 38.19 22.34
CA GLN A 106 21.30 38.54 21.55
C GLN A 106 22.61 38.04 22.17
N GLN A 107 22.60 37.56 23.41
CA GLN A 107 23.80 37.08 24.06
C GLN A 107 24.10 35.63 23.65
N ASP A 108 25.34 35.37 23.22
CA ASP A 108 25.80 34.03 22.80
C ASP A 108 25.57 32.96 23.87
N TRP A 109 25.72 33.33 25.14
CA TRP A 109 25.53 32.42 26.26
C TRP A 109 24.06 32.08 26.52
N TYR A 110 23.09 32.92 26.12
CA TYR A 110 21.67 32.68 26.35
C TYR A 110 21.12 31.59 25.42
N GLY A 111 21.60 31.53 24.17
CA GLY A 111 21.28 30.46 23.23
C GLY A 111 21.72 29.07 23.73
N SER A 112 22.86 28.99 24.42
CA SER A 112 23.35 27.72 25.00
C SER A 112 22.48 27.20 26.15
N LEU A 113 21.87 28.09 26.93
CA LEU A 113 20.97 27.75 28.04
C LEU A 113 19.59 27.26 27.55
N THR A 114 19.14 27.75 26.40
CA THR A 114 17.85 27.33 25.78
C THR A 114 17.97 25.99 25.05
N ALA A 115 19.09 25.72 24.37
CA ALA A 115 19.30 24.46 23.65
C ALA A 115 19.27 23.20 24.55
N ILE A 116 19.81 23.29 25.78
CA ILE A 116 19.85 22.18 26.74
C ILE A 116 18.46 21.94 27.37
N ALA A 117 17.66 22.99 27.60
CA ALA A 117 16.29 22.88 28.14
C ALA A 117 15.30 22.34 27.09
N ILE A 118 15.46 22.72 25.82
CA ILE A 118 14.61 22.27 24.71
C ILE A 118 14.75 20.75 24.46
N ALA A 119 15.92 20.16 24.72
CA ALA A 119 16.12 18.72 24.56
C ALA A 119 15.46 17.89 25.68
N ALA A 120 15.36 18.43 26.90
CA ALA A 120 14.76 17.74 28.04
C ALA A 120 13.22 17.88 28.09
N ASP A 121 12.68 19.04 27.71
CA ASP A 121 11.24 19.38 27.84
C ASP A 121 10.39 18.92 26.63
N LYS A 122 10.99 18.77 25.44
CA LYS A 122 10.30 18.26 24.24
C LYS A 122 9.86 16.80 24.33
N SER A 123 10.35 16.02 25.29
CA SER A 123 9.96 14.62 25.47
C SER A 123 8.48 14.47 25.84
N ASN A 124 7.87 15.50 26.43
CA ASN A 124 6.48 15.52 26.88
C ASN A 124 5.53 16.32 25.99
N LEU A 125 5.97 16.85 24.84
CA LEU A 125 5.11 17.62 23.93
C LEU A 125 4.70 16.81 22.71
N ALA A 126 3.42 16.80 22.35
CA ALA A 126 2.99 16.18 21.11
C ALA A 126 3.50 17.02 19.93
N PRO A 127 4.20 16.42 18.94
CA PRO A 127 4.69 17.15 17.80
C PRO A 127 3.50 17.71 16.97
N PRO A 128 3.72 18.78 16.20
CA PRO A 128 2.67 19.42 15.43
C PRO A 128 2.13 18.46 14.37
N ILE A 129 0.98 17.81 14.61
CA ILE A 129 0.21 17.22 13.51
C ILE A 129 -0.40 18.40 12.77
N ARG A 130 0.09 18.70 11.55
CA ARG A 130 -0.60 19.64 10.67
C ARG A 130 -2.03 19.14 10.49
N ASN A 131 -2.99 19.84 11.08
CA ASN A 131 -4.40 19.80 10.65
C ASN A 131 -4.48 20.51 9.29
N GLY A 132 -3.75 20.02 8.30
CA GLY A 132 -3.43 20.74 7.09
C GLY A 132 -3.69 19.89 5.88
N ARG A 133 -4.79 20.22 5.19
CA ARG A 133 -5.15 19.83 3.81
C ARG A 133 -5.55 18.36 3.65
N THR A 134 -6.86 18.15 3.78
CA THR A 134 -7.56 16.93 3.35
C THR A 134 -6.99 16.39 2.04
N ILE A 135 -6.77 15.08 2.03
CA ILE A 135 -6.53 14.11 0.95
C ILE A 135 -7.03 14.51 -0.45
N VAL A 136 -8.07 15.34 -0.53
CA VAL A 136 -8.72 15.84 -1.74
C VAL A 136 -7.87 16.87 -2.50
N LYS A 137 -7.05 17.71 -1.85
CA LYS A 137 -6.34 18.82 -2.55
C LYS A 137 -5.12 18.37 -3.36
N ASP A 138 -4.31 17.45 -2.84
CA ASP A 138 -3.17 16.88 -3.60
C ASP A 138 -3.64 15.92 -4.71
N LEU A 139 -4.75 15.23 -4.48
CA LEU A 139 -5.43 14.46 -5.53
C LEU A 139 -5.99 15.40 -6.61
N ALA A 140 -6.53 16.57 -6.25
CA ALA A 140 -7.00 17.55 -7.22
C ALA A 140 -5.84 18.16 -8.03
N ALA A 141 -4.69 18.42 -7.41
CA ALA A 141 -3.50 18.91 -8.12
C ALA A 141 -2.89 17.86 -9.08
N LYS A 142 -2.87 16.57 -8.69
CA LYS A 142 -2.48 15.46 -9.59
C LYS A 142 -3.58 15.09 -10.60
N LYS A 143 -4.86 15.27 -10.28
CA LYS A 143 -5.99 15.09 -11.20
C LYS A 143 -5.99 16.18 -12.27
N GLN A 144 -5.63 17.42 -11.92
CA GLN A 144 -5.41 18.51 -12.88
C GLN A 144 -4.34 18.19 -13.93
N LEU A 145 -3.33 17.35 -13.62
CA LEU A 145 -2.36 16.86 -14.62
C LEU A 145 -2.97 15.83 -15.60
N ASN A 146 -3.97 15.08 -15.14
CA ASN A 146 -4.59 13.98 -15.88
C ASN A 146 -5.98 14.33 -16.45
N ASP A 147 -6.46 15.57 -16.22
CA ASP A 147 -7.68 16.09 -16.82
C ASP A 147 -7.39 16.34 -18.30
N LYS A 148 -7.61 15.32 -19.13
CA LYS A 148 -7.71 15.52 -20.56
C LYS A 148 -9.03 16.27 -20.81
N PHE A 149 -8.99 17.33 -21.60
CA PHE A 149 -10.18 18.04 -22.08
C PHE A 149 -10.91 17.22 -23.15
N GLU A 150 -11.24 15.96 -22.83
CA GLU A 150 -11.81 14.96 -23.75
C GLU A 150 -13.22 15.34 -24.22
N HIS A 151 -13.91 16.22 -23.49
CA HIS A 151 -15.29 16.62 -23.80
C HIS A 151 -15.38 17.90 -24.64
N LEU A 152 -14.26 18.54 -24.96
CA LEU A 152 -14.21 19.66 -25.91
C LEU A 152 -14.06 19.10 -27.34
N ASN A 153 -15.18 18.97 -28.06
CA ASN A 153 -15.21 18.48 -29.43
C ASN A 153 -14.85 19.63 -30.42
N PRO A 154 -13.92 19.41 -31.38
CA PRO A 154 -13.66 20.35 -32.47
C PRO A 154 -14.90 20.83 -33.25
N GLU A 155 -15.95 20.03 -33.34
CA GLU A 155 -17.20 20.42 -34.01
C GLU A 155 -17.95 21.56 -33.30
N ASP A 156 -17.76 21.71 -31.99
CA ASP A 156 -18.33 22.82 -31.21
C ASP A 156 -17.71 24.17 -31.60
N VAL A 157 -16.50 24.12 -32.13
CA VAL A 157 -15.76 25.26 -32.69
C VAL A 157 -16.26 25.59 -34.10
N GLN A 158 -16.93 24.71 -34.81
CA GLN A 158 -17.38 25.04 -36.17
C GLN A 158 -18.70 25.80 -36.20
N ARG A 159 -19.61 25.52 -35.25
CA ARG A 159 -20.92 26.18 -35.20
C ARG A 159 -20.88 27.57 -34.55
N TYR A 160 -20.00 27.75 -33.57
CA TYR A 160 -19.86 28.99 -32.78
C TYR A 160 -18.40 29.38 -32.52
N GLY A 161 -17.41 28.71 -33.12
CA GLY A 161 -16.02 29.03 -32.86
C GLY A 161 -15.54 30.14 -33.77
N LEU A 162 -15.00 31.16 -33.12
CA LEU A 162 -14.24 32.19 -33.78
C LEU A 162 -12.91 31.58 -34.28
N SER A 163 -12.51 31.81 -35.52
CA SER A 163 -11.15 31.42 -35.92
C SER A 163 -10.11 32.32 -35.24
N GLU A 164 -8.90 31.82 -35.04
CA GLU A 164 -7.82 32.61 -34.43
C GLU A 164 -7.52 33.90 -35.23
N LYS A 165 -7.81 33.91 -36.54
CA LYS A 165 -7.65 35.07 -37.42
C LYS A 165 -8.69 36.17 -37.18
N GLU A 166 -9.82 35.83 -36.58
CA GLU A 166 -10.91 36.76 -36.29
C GLU A 166 -10.78 37.41 -34.90
N LEU A 167 -9.81 37.00 -34.09
CA LEU A 167 -9.50 37.66 -32.83
C LEU A 167 -8.92 39.06 -33.10
N ASN A 168 -9.31 40.04 -32.29
CA ASN A 168 -8.62 41.32 -32.27
C ASN A 168 -7.14 41.14 -31.89
N ARG A 169 -6.34 42.19 -32.13
CA ARG A 169 -4.89 42.18 -31.84
C ARG A 169 -4.60 41.78 -30.39
N ARG A 170 -5.39 42.28 -29.44
CA ARG A 170 -5.23 42.01 -28.00
C ARG A 170 -5.43 40.53 -27.68
N GLY A 171 -6.57 39.96 -28.03
CA GLY A 171 -6.91 38.56 -27.80
C GLY A 171 -5.94 37.59 -28.48
N ALA A 172 -5.53 37.87 -29.72
CA ALA A 172 -4.53 37.07 -30.42
C ALA A 172 -3.16 37.09 -29.73
N THR A 173 -2.71 38.26 -29.25
CA THR A 173 -1.47 38.39 -28.48
C THR A 173 -1.55 37.65 -27.14
N GLN A 174 -2.65 37.79 -26.42
CA GLN A 174 -2.87 37.11 -25.14
C GLN A 174 -2.92 35.59 -25.31
N LEU A 175 -3.59 35.08 -26.34
CA LEU A 175 -3.68 33.64 -26.62
C LEU A 175 -2.31 33.03 -26.96
N LYS A 176 -1.46 33.75 -27.71
CA LYS A 176 -0.07 33.35 -27.97
C LYS A 176 0.77 33.34 -26.70
N ALA A 177 0.62 34.34 -25.83
CA ALA A 177 1.33 34.40 -24.55
C ALA A 177 0.90 33.27 -23.61
N LEU A 178 -0.40 32.98 -23.58
CA LEU A 178 -0.98 31.86 -22.83
C LEU A 178 -0.47 30.51 -23.35
N HIS A 179 -0.39 30.33 -24.68
CA HIS A 179 0.20 29.15 -25.30
C HIS A 179 1.62 28.93 -24.82
N LYS A 180 2.48 29.93 -24.97
CA LYS A 180 3.86 29.86 -24.50
C LYS A 180 3.93 29.54 -23.02
N PHE A 181 3.13 30.20 -22.18
CA PHE A 181 3.14 29.98 -20.74
C PHE A 181 2.82 28.54 -20.34
N TRP A 182 1.85 27.90 -21.01
CA TRP A 182 1.40 26.56 -20.63
C TRP A 182 2.14 25.42 -21.32
N THR A 183 2.74 25.61 -22.50
CA THR A 183 3.42 24.52 -23.23
C THR A 183 4.94 24.53 -23.09
N ASP A 184 5.56 25.68 -22.84
CA ASP A 184 7.03 25.80 -22.72
C ASP A 184 7.52 25.24 -21.37
N THR A 185 8.47 24.31 -21.37
CA THR A 185 8.95 23.65 -20.14
C THR A 185 9.68 24.61 -19.19
N GLU A 186 10.22 25.71 -19.69
CA GLU A 186 11.18 26.58 -18.98
C GLU A 186 10.56 27.78 -18.25
N VAL A 187 9.23 27.90 -18.22
CA VAL A 187 8.53 29.05 -17.62
C VAL A 187 8.57 28.98 -16.09
N LYS A 188 9.42 29.81 -15.46
CA LYS A 188 9.66 29.83 -14.01
C LYS A 188 8.47 30.30 -13.19
N GLU A 189 7.64 31.17 -13.77
CA GLU A 189 6.46 31.76 -13.13
C GLU A 189 5.29 30.76 -13.04
N ARG A 190 5.36 29.65 -13.78
CA ARG A 190 4.32 28.61 -13.79
C ARG A 190 4.43 27.72 -12.56
N LYS A 191 3.35 27.67 -11.77
CA LYS A 191 3.20 26.80 -10.59
C LYS A 191 2.52 25.48 -10.96
N GLY A 192 3.17 24.73 -11.85
CA GLY A 192 2.67 23.46 -12.38
C GLY A 192 3.49 23.00 -13.58
N PRO A 193 3.32 21.74 -14.03
CA PRO A 193 4.00 21.26 -15.22
C PRO A 193 3.43 21.91 -16.48
N ALA A 194 4.22 21.87 -17.56
CA ALA A 194 3.72 22.19 -18.89
C ALA A 194 2.61 21.20 -19.29
N ILE A 195 1.65 21.67 -20.09
CA ILE A 195 0.65 20.82 -20.72
C ILE A 195 1.08 20.47 -22.15
N SER A 196 0.63 19.34 -22.66
CA SER A 196 0.96 18.91 -24.03
C SER A 196 0.33 19.84 -25.07
N ALA A 197 0.94 19.93 -26.25
CA ALA A 197 0.39 20.71 -27.35
C ALA A 197 -1.03 20.27 -27.75
N ALA A 198 -1.32 18.96 -27.69
CA ALA A 198 -2.65 18.41 -27.95
C ALA A 198 -3.68 18.87 -26.90
N MET A 199 -3.29 18.88 -25.62
CA MET A 199 -4.14 19.39 -24.54
C MET A 199 -4.37 20.91 -24.69
N PHE A 200 -3.32 21.66 -25.05
CA PHE A 200 -3.47 23.09 -25.30
C PHE A 200 -4.38 23.38 -26.50
N LYS A 201 -4.40 22.52 -27.53
CA LYS A 201 -5.33 22.66 -28.66
C LYS A 201 -6.79 22.63 -28.19
N ALA A 202 -7.19 21.61 -27.44
CA ALA A 202 -8.56 21.51 -26.89
C ALA A 202 -8.88 22.70 -25.96
N PHE A 203 -7.91 23.12 -25.14
CA PHE A 203 -8.02 24.30 -24.30
C PHE A 203 -8.25 25.59 -25.10
N LYS A 204 -7.50 25.77 -26.20
CA LYS A 204 -7.68 26.89 -27.14
C LYS A 204 -9.05 26.88 -27.80
N ASP A 205 -9.48 25.70 -28.24
CA ASP A 205 -10.77 25.49 -28.89
C ASP A 205 -11.94 25.91 -27.97
N GLY A 206 -11.85 25.60 -26.67
CA GLY A 206 -12.79 26.09 -25.66
C GLY A 206 -12.85 27.62 -25.52
N ILE A 207 -11.70 28.30 -25.58
CA ILE A 207 -11.62 29.77 -25.55
C ILE A 207 -12.27 30.38 -26.81
N LEU A 208 -11.98 29.81 -27.98
CA LEU A 208 -12.52 30.30 -29.25
C LEU A 208 -14.04 30.10 -29.36
N CYS A 209 -14.55 28.99 -28.83
CA CYS A 209 -15.99 28.73 -28.69
C CYS A 209 -16.66 29.78 -27.79
N PHE A 210 -16.06 30.11 -26.64
CA PHE A 210 -16.55 31.16 -25.75
C PHE A 210 -16.61 32.55 -26.44
N PHE A 211 -15.57 32.93 -27.18
CA PHE A 211 -15.57 34.22 -27.89
C PHE A 211 -16.56 34.28 -29.05
N GLY A 212 -16.76 33.19 -29.80
CA GLY A 212 -17.77 33.19 -30.85
C GLY A 212 -19.20 33.15 -30.31
N TRP A 213 -19.42 32.60 -29.09
CA TRP A 213 -20.67 32.80 -28.34
C TRP A 213 -20.87 34.27 -27.96
N LEU A 214 -19.86 34.95 -27.40
CA LEU A 214 -19.97 36.39 -27.09
C LEU A 214 -20.29 37.24 -28.33
N LYS A 215 -19.67 36.92 -29.47
CA LYS A 215 -19.94 37.59 -30.76
C LYS A 215 -21.39 37.42 -31.20
N THR A 216 -21.90 36.19 -31.12
CA THR A 216 -23.19 35.81 -31.72
C THR A 216 -24.37 36.13 -30.80
N GLU A 217 -24.27 35.77 -29.52
CA GLU A 217 -25.39 35.81 -28.57
C GLU A 217 -25.39 37.08 -27.68
N LYS A 218 -24.21 37.63 -27.39
CA LYS A 218 -24.08 38.87 -26.60
C LYS A 218 -23.86 40.12 -27.44
N LEU A 219 -23.68 39.96 -28.77
CA LEU A 219 -23.36 41.04 -29.71
C LEU A 219 -22.15 41.87 -29.25
N GLU A 220 -21.22 41.23 -28.55
CA GLU A 220 -20.01 41.90 -28.07
C GLU A 220 -19.12 42.25 -29.26
N LEU A 221 -18.67 43.51 -29.34
CA LEU A 221 -17.80 43.96 -30.41
C LEU A 221 -16.45 43.22 -30.34
N GLN A 222 -15.98 42.70 -31.47
CA GLN A 222 -14.72 41.95 -31.55
C GLN A 222 -13.53 42.73 -30.99
N GLU A 223 -13.57 44.06 -31.05
CA GLU A 223 -12.56 44.97 -30.49
C GLU A 223 -12.37 44.80 -28.98
N ASN A 224 -13.35 44.27 -28.26
CA ASN A 224 -13.31 44.06 -26.81
C ASN A 224 -12.77 42.70 -26.38
N PHE A 225 -12.50 41.77 -27.32
CA PHE A 225 -12.08 40.41 -26.95
C PHE A 225 -10.77 40.40 -26.18
N SER A 226 -10.82 39.76 -25.01
CA SER A 226 -9.74 39.68 -24.04
C SER A 226 -9.93 38.43 -23.20
N LEU A 227 -8.85 37.75 -22.83
CA LEU A 227 -8.91 36.53 -22.01
C LEU A 227 -9.45 36.77 -20.59
N GLU A 228 -9.47 38.02 -20.14
CA GLU A 228 -10.12 38.46 -18.91
C GLU A 228 -11.64 38.18 -18.94
N LEU A 229 -12.27 38.17 -20.13
CA LEU A 229 -13.71 37.90 -20.27
C LEU A 229 -14.08 36.46 -19.92
N ILE A 230 -13.26 35.46 -20.26
CA ILE A 230 -13.52 34.07 -19.86
C ILE A 230 -13.13 33.81 -18.39
N ALA A 231 -12.30 34.67 -17.80
CA ALA A 231 -12.00 34.66 -16.38
C ALA A 231 -13.06 35.37 -15.53
N ASP A 232 -13.95 36.14 -16.17
CA ASP A 232 -15.13 36.71 -15.53
C ASP A 232 -16.15 35.62 -15.22
N PHE A 233 -16.54 35.52 -13.95
CA PHE A 233 -17.34 34.40 -13.47
C PHE A 233 -18.79 34.47 -13.98
N GLU A 234 -19.36 35.66 -14.12
CA GLU A 234 -20.74 35.83 -14.59
C GLU A 234 -20.85 35.48 -16.06
N GLN A 235 -19.91 35.96 -16.88
CA GLN A 235 -19.84 35.62 -18.30
C GLN A 235 -19.61 34.12 -18.52
N LEU A 236 -18.70 33.51 -17.76
CA LEU A 236 -18.46 32.07 -17.80
C LEU A 236 -19.71 31.26 -17.41
N GLN A 237 -20.40 31.66 -16.34
CA GLN A 237 -21.60 30.97 -15.88
C GLN A 237 -22.74 31.09 -16.90
N ALA A 238 -22.89 32.26 -17.53
CA ALA A 238 -23.84 32.47 -18.60
C ALA A 238 -23.54 31.58 -19.83
N PHE A 239 -22.28 31.50 -20.26
CA PHE A 239 -21.85 30.64 -21.36
C PHE A 239 -22.10 29.15 -21.07
N ILE A 240 -21.75 28.69 -19.86
CA ILE A 240 -21.97 27.30 -19.47
C ILE A 240 -23.47 26.99 -19.41
N SER A 241 -24.28 27.90 -18.86
CA SER A 241 -25.73 27.73 -18.78
C SER A 241 -26.35 27.65 -20.17
N TRP A 242 -25.93 28.52 -21.09
CA TRP A 242 -26.31 28.49 -22.50
C TRP A 242 -25.93 27.15 -23.16
N GLY A 243 -24.69 26.68 -22.95
CA GLY A 243 -24.22 25.42 -23.51
C GLY A 243 -25.07 24.22 -23.04
N ILE A 244 -25.41 24.18 -21.75
CA ILE A 244 -26.23 23.09 -21.18
C ILE A 244 -27.68 23.19 -21.66
N LEU A 245 -28.31 24.36 -21.52
CA LEU A 245 -29.75 24.51 -21.71
C LEU A 245 -30.15 24.62 -23.19
N GLU A 246 -29.35 25.28 -24.00
CA GLU A 246 -29.71 25.62 -25.39
C GLU A 246 -28.98 24.74 -26.41
N GLN A 247 -27.75 24.31 -26.10
CA GLN A 247 -26.95 23.47 -27.01
C GLN A 247 -26.92 21.99 -26.61
N GLY A 248 -27.62 21.62 -25.53
CA GLY A 248 -27.72 20.23 -25.06
C GLY A 248 -26.38 19.63 -24.61
N LYS A 249 -25.45 20.47 -24.13
CA LYS A 249 -24.16 20.01 -23.60
C LYS A 249 -24.32 19.38 -22.23
N ASP A 250 -23.43 18.43 -21.91
CA ASP A 250 -23.41 17.78 -20.61
C ASP A 250 -22.55 18.54 -19.59
N TYR A 251 -22.63 18.15 -18.32
CA TYR A 251 -21.82 18.76 -17.27
C TYR A 251 -20.33 18.41 -17.36
N ASN A 252 -19.93 17.41 -18.17
CA ASN A 252 -18.51 17.13 -18.41
C ASN A 252 -17.89 18.20 -19.32
N TRP A 253 -18.58 18.56 -20.42
CA TRP A 253 -18.23 19.71 -21.26
C TRP A 253 -18.16 20.99 -20.43
N ALA A 254 -19.17 21.25 -19.60
CA ALA A 254 -19.20 22.43 -18.74
C ALA A 254 -18.03 22.45 -17.74
N THR A 255 -17.68 21.30 -17.19
CA THR A 255 -16.53 21.13 -16.29
C THR A 255 -15.22 21.46 -17.02
N ASP A 256 -15.06 21.00 -18.25
CA ASP A 256 -13.88 21.27 -19.06
C ASP A 256 -13.74 22.76 -19.41
N ILE A 257 -14.84 23.43 -19.79
CA ILE A 257 -14.86 24.90 -20.00
C ILE A 257 -14.51 25.65 -18.71
N ALA A 258 -15.04 25.25 -17.56
CA ALA A 258 -14.70 25.90 -16.29
C ALA A 258 -13.23 25.67 -15.90
N LYS A 259 -12.64 24.52 -16.23
CA LYS A 259 -11.20 24.25 -16.08
C LYS A 259 -10.37 25.13 -17.02
N VAL A 260 -10.83 25.37 -18.25
CA VAL A 260 -10.20 26.32 -19.18
C VAL A 260 -10.13 27.71 -18.53
N ALA A 261 -11.26 28.23 -18.06
CA ALA A 261 -11.33 29.52 -17.37
C ALA A 261 -10.42 29.59 -16.13
N LEU A 262 -10.31 28.50 -15.37
CA LEU A 262 -9.41 28.40 -14.22
C LEU A 262 -7.93 28.56 -14.63
N LEU A 263 -7.48 27.91 -15.70
CA LEU A 263 -6.09 28.04 -16.17
C LEU A 263 -5.81 29.43 -16.73
N VAL A 264 -6.76 30.04 -17.44
CA VAL A 264 -6.67 31.44 -17.89
C VAL A 264 -6.54 32.37 -16.67
N THR A 265 -7.37 32.18 -15.65
CA THR A 265 -7.33 32.97 -14.41
C THR A 265 -6.00 32.83 -13.68
N GLN A 266 -5.42 31.63 -13.63
CA GLN A 266 -4.10 31.40 -13.06
C GLN A 266 -3.00 32.11 -13.86
N TRP A 267 -3.07 32.06 -15.19
CA TRP A 267 -2.15 32.78 -16.07
C TRP A 267 -2.25 34.30 -15.94
N LEU A 268 -3.45 34.85 -15.71
CA LEU A 268 -3.63 36.29 -15.43
C LEU A 268 -3.05 36.68 -14.06
N ASN A 269 -2.82 35.73 -13.15
CA ASN A 269 -2.43 35.95 -11.75
C ASN A 269 -1.11 35.27 -11.37
N GLN A 270 -0.12 35.28 -12.26
CA GLN A 270 1.17 34.59 -12.11
C GLN A 270 1.88 34.96 -10.79
N HIS A 271 1.75 36.22 -10.36
CA HIS A 271 2.36 36.80 -9.16
C HIS A 271 1.75 36.35 -7.82
N SER A 272 0.77 35.44 -7.81
CA SER A 272 0.20 34.89 -6.58
C SER A 272 1.32 34.46 -5.60
N LYS A 273 1.14 34.63 -4.29
CA LYS A 273 2.14 34.20 -3.30
C LYS A 273 2.03 32.71 -2.97
N ARG A 274 0.98 32.06 -3.47
CA ARG A 274 0.67 30.66 -3.16
C ARG A 274 0.79 29.80 -4.40
N HIS A 275 1.38 28.62 -4.24
CA HIS A 275 1.42 27.62 -5.31
C HIS A 275 0.03 27.19 -5.78
N ASP A 276 -0.96 27.19 -4.87
CA ASP A 276 -2.33 26.81 -5.18
C ASP A 276 -3.20 27.98 -5.65
N PHE A 277 -2.68 29.20 -5.80
CA PHE A 277 -3.47 30.40 -6.13
C PHE A 277 -4.66 30.63 -5.19
N GLY A 278 -4.63 30.08 -3.96
CA GLY A 278 -5.74 30.17 -3.00
C GLY A 278 -5.93 31.57 -2.41
N ASP A 279 -5.01 32.48 -2.69
CA ASP A 279 -5.05 33.92 -2.42
C ASP A 279 -5.85 34.69 -3.48
N ILE A 280 -6.13 34.10 -4.64
CA ILE A 280 -6.91 34.73 -5.72
C ILE A 280 -8.39 34.37 -5.55
N PRO A 281 -9.29 35.33 -5.26
CA PRO A 281 -10.72 35.07 -5.02
C PRO A 281 -11.41 34.35 -6.18
N GLN A 282 -11.14 34.76 -7.42
CA GLN A 282 -11.71 34.19 -8.63
C GLN A 282 -11.34 32.70 -8.78
N VAL A 283 -10.09 32.34 -8.49
CA VAL A 283 -9.65 30.93 -8.49
C VAL A 283 -10.41 30.11 -7.45
N LYS A 284 -10.68 30.67 -6.28
CA LYS A 284 -11.47 30.00 -5.23
C LYS A 284 -12.91 29.77 -5.68
N GLN A 285 -13.52 30.76 -6.32
CA GLN A 285 -14.88 30.70 -6.85
C GLN A 285 -14.99 29.68 -7.98
N LEU A 286 -14.09 29.73 -8.97
CA LEU A 286 -14.02 28.76 -10.07
C LEU A 286 -13.83 27.33 -9.57
N ARG A 287 -12.97 27.10 -8.58
CA ARG A 287 -12.81 25.76 -7.99
C ARG A 287 -14.03 25.26 -7.25
N LYS A 288 -14.83 26.16 -6.65
CA LYS A 288 -16.12 25.78 -6.04
C LYS A 288 -17.08 25.37 -7.14
N TYR A 289 -17.19 26.18 -8.18
CA TYR A 289 -18.09 25.95 -9.31
C TYR A 289 -17.73 24.68 -10.10
N ILE A 290 -16.44 24.44 -10.41
CA ILE A 290 -15.98 23.19 -11.01
C ILE A 290 -16.40 21.98 -10.17
N ARG A 291 -16.35 22.06 -8.83
CA ARG A 291 -16.80 20.95 -7.98
C ARG A 291 -18.30 20.75 -8.02
N GLU A 292 -19.07 21.83 -8.10
CA GLU A 292 -20.52 21.77 -8.28
C GLU A 292 -20.83 21.10 -9.63
N LEU A 293 -20.21 21.53 -10.73
CA LEU A 293 -20.34 20.89 -12.05
C LEU A 293 -19.86 19.43 -12.06
N GLU A 294 -18.76 19.08 -11.38
CA GLU A 294 -18.29 17.70 -11.25
C GLU A 294 -19.26 16.83 -10.43
N LEU A 295 -19.96 17.42 -9.46
CA LEU A 295 -21.02 16.74 -8.70
C LEU A 295 -22.23 16.54 -9.59
N GLU A 296 -22.67 17.57 -10.32
CA GLU A 296 -23.78 17.47 -11.26
C GLU A 296 -23.47 16.48 -12.40
N ALA A 297 -22.25 16.47 -12.95
CA ALA A 297 -21.80 15.46 -13.93
C ALA A 297 -21.88 14.03 -13.38
N ARG A 298 -21.63 13.85 -12.09
CA ARG A 298 -21.80 12.55 -11.41
C ARG A 298 -23.26 12.23 -11.11
N VAL A 299 -24.10 13.24 -10.92
CA VAL A 299 -25.56 13.10 -10.73
C VAL A 299 -26.25 12.79 -12.06
N ASP A 300 -25.78 13.37 -13.16
CA ASP A 300 -26.18 13.10 -14.55
C ASP A 300 -25.88 11.66 -14.97
N LEU A 301 -24.82 11.07 -14.41
CA LEU A 301 -24.59 9.64 -14.47
C LEU A 301 -25.60 8.88 -13.59
N LYS A 302 -26.86 8.87 -14.05
CA LYS A 302 -28.01 8.26 -13.36
C LYS A 302 -27.60 6.94 -12.68
N PRO A 303 -27.90 6.77 -11.38
CA PRO A 303 -27.61 5.52 -10.69
C PRO A 303 -28.41 4.42 -11.39
N TYR A 304 -27.68 3.47 -11.97
CA TYR A 304 -28.27 2.39 -12.76
C TYR A 304 -28.45 1.12 -11.96
N ALA A 305 -27.86 0.99 -10.76
CA ALA A 305 -27.99 -0.20 -9.94
C ALA A 305 -29.45 -0.48 -9.59
N LEU A 306 -29.87 -1.75 -9.67
CA LEU A 306 -31.21 -2.17 -9.29
C LEU A 306 -31.43 -1.91 -7.80
N LYS A 307 -32.43 -1.10 -7.46
CA LYS A 307 -32.78 -0.76 -6.07
C LYS A 307 -33.51 -1.93 -5.42
N LEU A 308 -33.41 -2.06 -4.10
CA LEU A 308 -34.11 -3.11 -3.34
C LEU A 308 -35.63 -3.08 -3.57
N ALA A 309 -36.21 -1.87 -3.66
CA ALA A 309 -37.63 -1.68 -3.93
C ALA A 309 -38.07 -2.06 -5.37
N GLN A 310 -37.11 -2.22 -6.29
CA GLN A 310 -37.36 -2.63 -7.68
C GLN A 310 -37.24 -4.15 -7.87
N ILE A 311 -36.90 -4.91 -6.82
CA ILE A 311 -36.80 -6.36 -6.91
C ILE A 311 -38.21 -6.97 -6.84
N THR A 312 -38.64 -7.56 -7.96
CA THR A 312 -39.92 -8.27 -8.05
C THR A 312 -39.89 -9.58 -7.25
N GLU A 313 -41.06 -10.10 -6.85
CA GLU A 313 -41.13 -11.34 -6.06
C GLU A 313 -40.50 -12.57 -6.76
N PRO A 314 -40.63 -12.74 -8.10
CA PRO A 314 -39.91 -13.79 -8.83
C PRO A 314 -38.39 -13.66 -8.71
N LEU A 315 -37.85 -12.45 -8.94
CA LEU A 315 -36.41 -12.21 -8.86
C LEU A 315 -35.89 -12.36 -7.43
N LYS A 316 -36.66 -11.91 -6.44
CA LYS A 316 -36.36 -12.10 -5.01
C LYS A 316 -36.25 -13.59 -4.66
N THR A 317 -37.16 -14.41 -5.17
CA THR A 317 -37.12 -15.88 -4.99
C THR A 317 -35.87 -16.48 -5.64
N GLN A 318 -35.53 -16.07 -6.87
CA GLN A 318 -34.29 -16.49 -7.53
C GLN A 318 -33.04 -16.11 -6.73
N LEU A 319 -32.96 -14.87 -6.24
CA LEU A 319 -31.84 -14.39 -5.41
C LEU A 319 -31.71 -15.16 -4.10
N GLN A 320 -32.82 -15.54 -3.47
CA GLN A 320 -32.81 -16.36 -2.26
C GLN A 320 -32.32 -17.79 -2.53
N HIS A 321 -32.77 -18.42 -3.62
CA HIS A 321 -32.28 -19.74 -4.03
C HIS A 321 -30.80 -19.71 -4.41
N PHE A 322 -30.37 -18.66 -5.11
CA PHE A 322 -28.97 -18.44 -5.45
C PHE A 322 -28.11 -18.21 -4.20
N HIS A 323 -28.59 -17.43 -3.23
CA HIS A 323 -27.92 -17.23 -1.93
C HIS A 323 -27.70 -18.55 -1.20
N LYS A 324 -28.76 -19.37 -1.05
CA LYS A 324 -28.67 -20.71 -0.45
C LYS A 324 -27.69 -21.60 -1.21
N PHE A 325 -27.80 -21.65 -2.54
CA PHE A 325 -26.84 -22.38 -3.37
C PHE A 325 -25.41 -21.94 -3.10
N CYS A 326 -25.13 -20.65 -2.98
CA CYS A 326 -23.77 -20.16 -2.73
C CYS A 326 -23.26 -20.44 -1.31
N THR A 327 -24.10 -20.30 -0.29
CA THR A 327 -23.65 -20.15 1.11
C THR A 327 -23.96 -21.34 2.02
N ASP A 328 -25.01 -22.12 1.74
CA ASP A 328 -25.41 -23.25 2.59
C ASP A 328 -24.32 -24.33 2.59
N LYS A 329 -24.16 -25.05 3.70
CA LYS A 329 -23.06 -26.01 3.86
C LYS A 329 -23.15 -27.17 2.87
N GLU A 330 -24.33 -27.77 2.75
CA GLU A 330 -24.59 -28.93 1.90
C GLU A 330 -25.69 -28.60 0.88
N VAL A 331 -25.32 -28.62 -0.40
CA VAL A 331 -26.22 -28.43 -1.53
C VAL A 331 -25.84 -29.47 -2.57
N PRO A 332 -26.60 -30.56 -2.75
CA PRO A 332 -26.21 -31.68 -3.63
C PRO A 332 -25.89 -31.25 -5.07
N ALA A 333 -26.60 -30.25 -5.57
CA ALA A 333 -26.39 -29.65 -6.89
C ALA A 333 -25.07 -28.86 -7.03
N ARG A 334 -24.45 -28.44 -5.91
CA ARG A 334 -23.24 -27.63 -5.92
C ARG A 334 -21.99 -28.50 -5.87
N LYS A 335 -21.12 -28.33 -6.86
CA LYS A 335 -19.87 -29.11 -7.00
C LYS A 335 -18.63 -28.46 -6.37
N THR A 336 -18.81 -27.26 -5.85
CA THR A 336 -17.78 -26.45 -5.21
C THR A 336 -18.09 -26.25 -3.72
N ARG A 337 -17.08 -25.83 -2.96
CA ARG A 337 -17.27 -25.48 -1.55
C ARG A 337 -18.19 -24.26 -1.42
N PRO A 338 -18.94 -24.14 -0.31
CA PRO A 338 -19.69 -22.93 0.01
C PRO A 338 -18.76 -21.72 0.08
N ILE A 339 -19.25 -20.58 -0.36
CA ILE A 339 -18.57 -19.29 -0.20
C ILE A 339 -19.06 -18.60 1.08
N CYS A 340 -18.25 -17.67 1.60
CA CYS A 340 -18.69 -16.86 2.73
C CYS A 340 -19.64 -15.74 2.28
N GLU A 341 -20.46 -15.26 3.21
CA GLU A 341 -21.44 -14.19 2.99
C GLU A 341 -20.82 -12.94 2.35
N GLN A 342 -19.63 -12.53 2.80
CA GLN A 342 -18.91 -11.40 2.23
C GLN A 342 -18.61 -11.57 0.73
N THR A 343 -18.28 -12.79 0.29
CA THR A 343 -18.04 -13.08 -1.12
C THR A 343 -19.35 -13.09 -1.91
N PHE A 344 -20.44 -13.56 -1.29
CA PHE A 344 -21.76 -13.50 -1.91
C PHE A 344 -22.23 -12.06 -2.12
N GLN A 345 -22.07 -11.18 -1.11
CA GLN A 345 -22.43 -9.76 -1.22
C GLN A 345 -21.73 -9.08 -2.42
N THR A 346 -20.47 -9.43 -2.68
CA THR A 346 -19.73 -8.99 -3.87
C THR A 346 -20.37 -9.46 -5.18
N TYR A 347 -20.93 -10.68 -5.23
CA TYR A 347 -21.66 -11.20 -6.39
C TYR A 347 -23.02 -10.53 -6.53
N GLN A 348 -23.77 -10.42 -5.43
CA GLN A 348 -25.07 -9.76 -5.41
C GLN A 348 -24.96 -8.31 -5.90
N GLN A 349 -23.92 -7.58 -5.48
CA GLN A 349 -23.65 -6.24 -5.97
C GLN A 349 -23.40 -6.20 -7.48
N GLY A 350 -22.60 -7.12 -8.02
CA GLY A 350 -22.39 -7.25 -9.47
C GLY A 350 -23.68 -7.57 -10.23
N ILE A 351 -24.52 -8.44 -9.67
CA ILE A 351 -25.85 -8.77 -10.23
C ILE A 351 -26.77 -7.55 -10.23
N SER A 352 -26.84 -6.81 -9.12
CA SER A 352 -27.64 -5.58 -9.03
C SER A 352 -27.19 -4.52 -10.02
N TYR A 353 -25.87 -4.41 -10.29
CA TYR A 353 -25.36 -3.51 -11.32
C TYR A 353 -25.78 -3.93 -12.72
N PHE A 354 -25.64 -5.21 -13.05
CA PHE A 354 -26.01 -5.74 -14.36
C PHE A 354 -27.54 -5.62 -14.61
N LEU A 355 -28.37 -6.16 -13.71
CA LEU A 355 -29.83 -6.13 -13.89
C LEU A 355 -30.39 -4.71 -13.84
N GLY A 356 -29.77 -3.85 -13.04
CA GLY A 356 -30.11 -2.43 -13.02
C GLY A 356 -29.78 -1.74 -14.35
N TRP A 357 -28.68 -2.10 -15.01
CA TRP A 357 -28.39 -1.64 -16.37
C TRP A 357 -29.40 -2.18 -17.38
N CYS A 358 -29.78 -3.46 -17.30
CA CYS A 358 -30.84 -4.01 -18.16
C CYS A 358 -32.13 -3.19 -18.04
N HIS A 359 -32.56 -2.87 -16.82
CA HIS A 359 -33.79 -2.10 -16.63
C HIS A 359 -33.64 -0.62 -16.99
N ASN A 360 -32.71 0.08 -16.36
CA ASN A 360 -32.63 1.53 -16.41
C ASN A 360 -31.97 2.06 -17.70
N ILE A 361 -31.23 1.21 -18.43
CA ILE A 361 -30.47 1.61 -19.62
C ILE A 361 -30.96 0.87 -20.87
N GLN A 362 -31.17 -0.46 -20.78
CA GLN A 362 -31.68 -1.25 -21.92
C GLN A 362 -33.22 -1.27 -22.00
N GLY A 363 -33.93 -0.69 -21.02
CA GLY A 363 -35.38 -0.59 -21.02
C GLY A 363 -36.11 -1.91 -20.74
N VAL A 364 -35.44 -2.91 -20.17
CA VAL A 364 -36.07 -4.19 -19.81
C VAL A 364 -37.07 -3.98 -18.67
N PRO A 365 -38.34 -4.39 -18.79
CA PRO A 365 -39.33 -4.28 -17.72
C PRO A 365 -38.92 -5.02 -16.43
N LEU A 366 -39.36 -4.56 -15.26
CA LEU A 366 -38.97 -5.15 -13.97
C LEU A 366 -39.46 -6.61 -13.82
N GLU A 367 -40.63 -6.88 -14.38
CA GLU A 367 -41.29 -8.17 -14.45
C GLU A 367 -40.52 -9.20 -15.30
N ASP A 368 -39.66 -8.74 -16.19
CA ASP A 368 -38.85 -9.57 -17.10
C ASP A 368 -37.41 -9.78 -16.60
N LEU A 369 -37.01 -9.10 -15.53
CA LEU A 369 -35.67 -9.27 -14.96
C LEU A 369 -35.50 -10.66 -14.35
N ARG A 370 -34.46 -11.36 -14.80
CA ARG A 370 -34.16 -12.75 -14.43
C ARG A 370 -32.65 -12.93 -14.25
N LEU A 371 -32.23 -13.72 -13.27
CA LEU A 371 -30.80 -13.97 -13.04
C LEU A 371 -30.09 -14.58 -14.26
N GLU A 372 -30.81 -15.35 -15.07
CA GLU A 372 -30.37 -15.96 -16.31
C GLU A 372 -29.76 -14.94 -17.30
N GLN A 373 -30.24 -13.70 -17.30
CA GLN A 373 -29.80 -12.67 -18.24
C GLN A 373 -28.30 -12.35 -18.10
N ILE A 374 -27.76 -12.38 -16.87
CA ILE A 374 -26.32 -12.11 -16.63
C ILE A 374 -25.41 -13.18 -17.21
N THR A 375 -25.97 -14.34 -17.57
CA THR A 375 -25.24 -15.46 -18.16
C THR A 375 -25.23 -15.44 -19.69
N SER A 376 -25.94 -14.50 -20.32
CA SER A 376 -25.77 -14.23 -21.74
C SER A 376 -24.41 -13.56 -21.96
N LEU A 377 -23.50 -14.25 -22.67
CA LEU A 377 -22.16 -13.71 -22.93
C LEU A 377 -22.23 -12.40 -23.72
N GLU A 378 -23.17 -12.29 -24.65
CA GLU A 378 -23.38 -11.09 -25.46
C GLU A 378 -23.79 -9.91 -24.59
N LEU A 379 -24.86 -10.06 -23.78
CA LEU A 379 -25.31 -8.99 -22.88
C LEU A 379 -24.24 -8.63 -21.84
N LEU A 380 -23.51 -9.64 -21.33
CA LEU A 380 -22.42 -9.42 -20.39
C LEU A 380 -21.29 -8.60 -21.03
N LYS A 381 -20.92 -8.87 -22.28
CA LYS A 381 -19.92 -8.10 -23.02
C LYS A 381 -20.40 -6.66 -23.24
N GLN A 382 -21.65 -6.47 -23.66
CA GLN A 382 -22.23 -5.13 -23.83
C GLN A 382 -22.25 -4.34 -22.51
N PHE A 383 -22.60 -4.98 -21.39
CA PHE A 383 -22.57 -4.34 -20.07
C PHE A 383 -21.15 -3.95 -19.65
N VAL A 384 -20.18 -4.83 -19.86
CA VAL A 384 -18.78 -4.56 -19.53
C VAL A 384 -18.23 -3.43 -20.40
N GLU A 385 -18.48 -3.46 -21.70
CA GLU A 385 -18.10 -2.41 -22.64
C GLU A 385 -18.70 -1.06 -22.22
N TRP A 386 -20.00 -1.02 -21.94
CA TRP A 386 -20.68 0.16 -21.43
C TRP A 386 -20.06 0.65 -20.11
N GLY A 387 -19.81 -0.25 -19.16
CA GLY A 387 -19.25 0.10 -17.85
C GLY A 387 -17.81 0.61 -17.93
N VAL A 388 -16.99 0.06 -18.81
CA VAL A 388 -15.60 0.49 -19.00
C VAL A 388 -15.55 1.79 -19.80
N ASN A 389 -16.20 1.84 -20.96
CA ASN A 389 -16.08 2.94 -21.91
C ASN A 389 -16.94 4.15 -21.53
N GLN A 390 -18.17 3.94 -21.04
CA GLN A 390 -19.10 5.04 -20.72
C GLN A 390 -19.11 5.43 -19.24
N ARG A 391 -18.83 4.48 -18.34
CA ARG A 391 -18.78 4.76 -16.88
C ARG A 391 -17.36 4.88 -16.32
N GLY A 392 -16.33 4.61 -17.12
CA GLY A 392 -14.93 4.72 -16.72
C GLY A 392 -14.50 3.72 -15.65
N ASN A 393 -15.20 2.58 -15.53
CA ASN A 393 -14.82 1.50 -14.60
C ASN A 393 -13.53 0.81 -15.07
N GLY A 394 -12.74 0.31 -14.13
CA GLY A 394 -11.53 -0.48 -14.45
C GLY A 394 -11.83 -1.95 -14.73
N TYR A 395 -10.87 -2.66 -15.32
CA TYR A 395 -11.03 -4.08 -15.67
C TYR A 395 -11.15 -5.00 -14.44
N GLY A 396 -10.68 -4.56 -13.27
CA GLY A 396 -10.91 -5.27 -12.01
C GLY A 396 -12.40 -5.36 -11.63
N TRP A 397 -13.16 -4.29 -11.88
CA TRP A 397 -14.63 -4.29 -11.70
C TRP A 397 -15.30 -5.20 -12.72
N ALA A 398 -14.91 -5.12 -14.00
CA ALA A 398 -15.46 -5.95 -15.06
C ALA A 398 -15.25 -7.45 -14.76
N ALA A 399 -14.04 -7.82 -14.35
CA ALA A 399 -13.73 -9.19 -13.96
C ALA A 399 -14.56 -9.67 -12.76
N GLN A 400 -14.89 -8.79 -11.81
CA GLN A 400 -15.75 -9.12 -10.66
C GLN A 400 -17.20 -9.40 -11.09
N VAL A 401 -17.78 -8.56 -11.95
CA VAL A 401 -19.12 -8.77 -12.49
C VAL A 401 -19.18 -10.06 -13.32
N ALA A 402 -18.22 -10.27 -14.23
CA ALA A 402 -18.15 -11.49 -15.03
C ALA A 402 -17.95 -12.75 -14.16
N TYR A 403 -17.29 -12.63 -13.01
CA TYR A 403 -17.21 -13.73 -12.06
C TYR A 403 -18.56 -14.02 -11.39
N ALA A 404 -19.36 -12.99 -11.09
CA ALA A 404 -20.73 -13.18 -10.60
C ALA A 404 -21.57 -13.92 -11.67
N ALA A 405 -21.47 -13.52 -12.94
CA ALA A 405 -22.08 -14.20 -14.08
C ALA A 405 -21.69 -15.68 -14.14
N LEU A 406 -20.39 -15.99 -13.98
CA LEU A 406 -19.87 -17.35 -13.98
C LEU A 406 -20.47 -18.22 -12.85
N VAL A 407 -20.73 -17.62 -11.68
CA VAL A 407 -21.30 -18.35 -10.54
C VAL A 407 -22.80 -18.55 -10.74
N VAL A 408 -23.53 -17.59 -11.30
CA VAL A 408 -24.93 -17.74 -11.69
C VAL A 408 -25.07 -18.83 -12.77
N ALA A 409 -24.20 -18.85 -13.78
CA ALA A 409 -24.22 -19.89 -14.82
C ALA A 409 -24.01 -21.30 -14.25
N LYS A 410 -23.17 -21.45 -13.22
CA LYS A 410 -23.01 -22.74 -12.51
C LYS A 410 -24.24 -23.13 -11.71
N TRP A 411 -24.91 -22.16 -11.09
CA TRP A 411 -26.14 -22.40 -10.33
C TRP A 411 -27.28 -22.86 -11.24
N LEU A 412 -27.41 -22.28 -12.43
CA LEU A 412 -28.41 -22.65 -13.43
C LEU A 412 -28.14 -24.01 -14.11
N ASN A 413 -26.92 -24.55 -13.97
CA ASN A 413 -26.50 -25.78 -14.64
C ASN A 413 -26.10 -26.90 -13.66
N PRO A 414 -27.00 -27.31 -12.72
CA PRO A 414 -26.69 -28.36 -11.74
C PRO A 414 -26.45 -29.74 -12.38
N GLN A 415 -27.00 -29.96 -13.58
CA GLN A 415 -26.93 -31.21 -14.35
C GLN A 415 -25.55 -31.53 -14.93
N SER A 416 -24.57 -30.62 -14.79
CA SER A 416 -23.19 -30.91 -15.20
C SER A 416 -22.77 -32.29 -14.65
N LYS A 417 -21.85 -32.97 -15.33
CA LYS A 417 -21.17 -34.19 -14.90
C LYS A 417 -19.79 -33.90 -14.31
N ARG A 418 -19.13 -32.81 -14.70
CA ARG A 418 -17.77 -32.47 -14.24
C ARG A 418 -17.74 -31.51 -13.05
N ARG A 419 -16.77 -31.67 -12.14
CA ARG A 419 -16.65 -30.82 -10.93
C ARG A 419 -16.42 -29.34 -11.25
N ASN A 420 -15.70 -29.06 -12.33
CA ASN A 420 -15.38 -27.73 -12.81
C ASN A 420 -16.39 -27.20 -13.83
N PHE A 421 -17.49 -27.92 -14.12
CA PHE A 421 -18.49 -27.52 -15.12
C PHE A 421 -17.91 -27.32 -16.53
N SER A 422 -16.83 -28.02 -16.88
CA SER A 422 -16.21 -27.89 -18.22
C SER A 422 -16.93 -28.64 -19.34
N ASP A 423 -18.06 -29.24 -19.01
CA ASP A 423 -19.00 -29.87 -19.91
C ASP A 423 -20.19 -28.96 -20.25
N ILE A 424 -20.25 -27.76 -19.68
CA ILE A 424 -21.30 -26.76 -19.94
C ILE A 424 -20.67 -25.62 -20.75
N GLU A 425 -21.03 -25.50 -22.02
CA GLU A 425 -20.49 -24.52 -22.98
C GLU A 425 -20.59 -23.08 -22.46
N GLN A 426 -21.79 -22.65 -22.06
CA GLN A 426 -22.04 -21.34 -21.46
C GLN A 426 -21.09 -21.00 -20.29
N VAL A 427 -20.74 -22.00 -19.47
CA VAL A 427 -19.86 -21.83 -18.31
C VAL A 427 -18.39 -21.72 -18.73
N GLU A 428 -17.97 -22.37 -19.82
CA GLU A 428 -16.62 -22.19 -20.39
C GLU A 428 -16.49 -20.85 -21.08
N ASP A 429 -17.48 -20.41 -21.85
CA ASP A 429 -17.47 -19.13 -22.55
C ASP A 429 -17.31 -17.95 -21.59
N ILE A 430 -18.13 -17.90 -20.54
CA ILE A 430 -18.03 -16.85 -19.51
C ILE A 430 -16.68 -16.97 -18.79
N ARG A 431 -16.15 -18.17 -18.58
CA ARG A 431 -14.86 -18.37 -17.92
C ARG A 431 -13.70 -17.86 -18.75
N GLU A 432 -13.72 -18.09 -20.06
CA GLU A 432 -12.75 -17.54 -20.98
C GLU A 432 -12.81 -16.01 -20.94
N TYR A 433 -14.01 -15.43 -20.96
CA TYR A 433 -14.17 -13.99 -20.85
C TYR A 433 -13.66 -13.44 -19.50
N VAL A 434 -13.90 -14.13 -18.38
CA VAL A 434 -13.30 -13.79 -17.07
C VAL A 434 -11.77 -13.83 -17.13
N ARG A 435 -11.17 -14.81 -17.81
CA ARG A 435 -9.70 -14.89 -17.97
C ARG A 435 -9.19 -13.69 -18.78
N TYR A 436 -9.85 -13.38 -19.89
CA TYR A 436 -9.55 -12.21 -20.70
C TYR A 436 -9.60 -10.91 -19.87
N LEU A 437 -10.68 -10.66 -19.14
CA LEU A 437 -10.81 -9.44 -18.31
C LEU A 437 -9.76 -9.36 -17.19
N ARG A 438 -9.41 -10.48 -16.57
CA ARG A 438 -8.31 -10.53 -15.59
C ARG A 438 -6.96 -10.26 -16.21
N ASP A 439 -6.77 -10.65 -17.46
CA ASP A 439 -5.56 -10.38 -18.20
C ASP A 439 -5.45 -8.89 -18.55
N GLN A 440 -6.54 -8.30 -19.04
CA GLN A 440 -6.63 -6.84 -19.24
C GLN A 440 -6.35 -6.08 -17.94
N HIS A 441 -6.93 -6.51 -16.82
CA HIS A 441 -6.65 -5.89 -15.52
C HIS A 441 -5.17 -6.00 -15.07
N ARG A 442 -4.46 -7.05 -15.47
CA ARG A 442 -3.02 -7.19 -15.17
C ARG A 442 -2.16 -6.22 -15.97
N HIS A 443 -2.60 -5.87 -17.19
CA HIS A 443 -1.90 -4.94 -18.08
C HIS A 443 -2.42 -3.50 -17.95
N GLU A 444 -3.55 -3.28 -17.28
CA GLU A 444 -4.08 -1.96 -16.95
C GLU A 444 -3.05 -1.23 -16.07
N GLU A 445 -2.46 -0.16 -16.61
CA GLU A 445 -1.53 0.65 -15.84
C GLU A 445 -2.24 1.12 -14.56
N PRO A 446 -1.65 0.91 -13.37
CA PRO A 446 -2.26 1.39 -12.15
C PRO A 446 -2.45 2.91 -12.29
N ARG A 447 -3.70 3.38 -12.18
CA ARG A 447 -4.08 4.82 -12.25
C ARG A 447 -3.31 5.74 -11.30
N ARG A 448 -2.45 5.18 -10.44
CA ARG A 448 -1.49 5.88 -9.58
C ARG A 448 -0.12 5.29 -9.85
N ASN A 449 0.84 6.16 -10.14
CA ASN A 449 2.26 5.80 -10.22
C ASN A 449 2.71 5.34 -8.81
N LEU A 450 2.55 4.05 -8.53
CA LEU A 450 2.71 3.47 -7.21
C LEU A 450 4.17 3.52 -6.76
N ASP A 451 5.13 3.58 -7.70
CA ASP A 451 6.56 3.60 -7.41
C ASP A 451 7.04 4.96 -6.82
N GLU A 452 6.47 6.08 -7.25
CA GLU A 452 6.83 7.43 -6.77
C GLU A 452 6.32 7.76 -5.36
N GLN A 453 5.53 6.89 -4.71
CA GLN A 453 4.90 7.15 -3.41
C GLN A 453 5.15 6.06 -2.36
N ARG A 454 6.11 5.15 -2.58
CA ARG A 454 6.35 4.05 -1.63
C ARG A 454 7.19 4.50 -0.44
N MET A 455 6.81 3.98 0.72
CA MET A 455 7.52 4.15 1.99
C MET A 455 8.38 2.90 2.22
N THR A 456 9.63 3.08 2.58
CA THR A 456 10.55 2.03 3.02
C THR A 456 10.21 1.55 4.43
N PHE A 457 10.78 0.41 4.86
CA PHE A 457 10.61 -0.06 6.23
C PHE A 457 11.18 0.92 7.27
N HIS A 458 12.33 1.53 6.97
CA HIS A 458 12.94 2.51 7.87
C HIS A 458 12.09 3.79 7.99
N GLU A 459 11.52 4.28 6.88
CA GLU A 459 10.55 5.38 6.93
C GLU A 459 9.29 4.99 7.71
N ALA A 460 8.83 3.74 7.61
CA ALA A 460 7.72 3.22 8.41
C ALA A 460 8.03 3.26 9.92
N GLN A 461 9.24 2.89 10.32
CA GLN A 461 9.70 3.00 11.72
C GLN A 461 9.68 4.46 12.21
N LYS A 462 10.21 5.39 11.42
CA LYS A 462 10.15 6.84 11.74
C LYS A 462 8.73 7.35 11.89
N VAL A 463 7.81 6.86 11.06
CA VAL A 463 6.37 7.17 11.20
C VAL A 463 5.81 6.63 12.50
N VAL A 464 6.16 5.41 12.89
CA VAL A 464 5.73 4.82 14.17
C VAL A 464 6.26 5.62 15.36
N GLU A 465 7.54 5.99 15.37
CA GLU A 465 8.17 6.82 16.39
C GLU A 465 7.48 8.19 16.51
N TYR A 466 7.22 8.84 15.38
CA TYR A 466 6.50 10.12 15.33
C TYR A 466 5.07 9.99 15.88
N LEU A 467 4.34 8.93 15.51
CA LEU A 467 2.99 8.67 16.02
C LEU A 467 3.00 8.36 17.53
N LYS A 468 4.05 7.71 18.04
CA LYS A 468 4.25 7.50 19.49
C LYS A 468 4.39 8.83 20.21
N GLN A 469 5.21 9.75 19.70
CA GLN A 469 5.35 11.10 20.26
C GLN A 469 4.01 11.86 20.26
N CYS A 470 3.17 11.64 19.25
CA CYS A 470 1.82 12.21 19.19
C CYS A 470 0.88 11.71 20.30
N CYS A 471 1.27 10.73 21.11
CA CYS A 471 0.50 10.24 22.26
C CYS A 471 0.70 11.08 23.53
N SER A 472 1.59 12.08 23.49
CA SER A 472 1.79 13.00 24.62
C SER A 472 0.48 13.69 25.06
N PRO A 473 0.29 13.91 26.38
CA PRO A 473 -0.86 14.62 26.93
C PRO A 473 -0.85 16.12 26.63
N LEU A 474 0.32 16.70 26.34
CA LEU A 474 0.47 18.12 26.04
C LEU A 474 0.55 18.34 24.54
N ASP A 475 0.04 19.47 24.06
CA ASP A 475 0.17 19.86 22.67
C ASP A 475 1.54 20.52 22.41
N LYS A 476 1.74 20.98 21.17
CA LYS A 476 3.00 21.63 20.74
C LYS A 476 3.28 22.97 21.44
N TYR A 477 2.30 23.53 22.15
CA TYR A 477 2.40 24.75 22.91
C TYR A 477 2.54 24.49 24.43
N GLY A 478 2.49 23.22 24.85
CA GLY A 478 2.52 22.84 26.27
C GLY A 478 1.14 22.81 26.92
N GLU A 479 0.06 22.98 26.15
CA GLU A 479 -1.32 22.98 26.67
C GLU A 479 -1.88 21.56 26.76
N GLU A 480 -2.73 21.29 27.75
CA GLU A 480 -3.37 19.98 27.89
C GLU A 480 -4.27 19.64 26.70
N ARG A 481 -4.09 18.44 26.17
CA ARG A 481 -4.93 17.91 25.09
C ARG A 481 -6.13 17.20 25.66
N SER A 482 -7.28 17.39 25.01
CA SER A 482 -8.48 16.61 25.34
C SER A 482 -8.19 15.10 25.34
N GLU A 483 -8.77 14.37 26.29
CA GLU A 483 -8.64 12.90 26.38
C GLU A 483 -8.95 12.21 25.06
N ARG A 484 -9.99 12.68 24.34
CA ARG A 484 -10.37 12.15 23.03
C ARG A 484 -9.25 12.28 21.99
N ALA A 485 -8.48 13.37 22.03
CA ALA A 485 -7.35 13.57 21.11
C ALA A 485 -6.19 12.64 21.44
N VAL A 486 -5.87 12.46 22.73
CA VAL A 486 -4.82 11.56 23.20
C VAL A 486 -5.16 10.11 22.89
N MET A 487 -6.40 9.68 23.19
CA MET A 487 -6.91 8.34 22.87
C MET A 487 -6.88 8.06 21.35
N LYS A 488 -7.24 9.04 20.50
CA LYS A 488 -7.12 8.91 19.04
C LYS A 488 -5.66 8.73 18.59
N SER A 489 -4.71 9.40 19.24
CA SER A 489 -3.28 9.24 18.96
C SER A 489 -2.80 7.82 19.31
N TRP A 490 -3.11 7.35 20.52
CA TRP A 490 -2.74 6.00 20.97
C TRP A 490 -3.26 4.91 20.03
N GLN A 491 -4.55 4.95 19.68
CA GLN A 491 -5.12 3.96 18.77
C GLN A 491 -4.44 3.98 17.39
N ARG A 492 -4.17 5.17 16.83
CA ARG A 492 -3.49 5.29 15.53
C ARG A 492 -2.07 4.76 15.58
N TYR A 493 -1.34 5.15 16.61
CA TYR A 493 0.04 4.70 16.86
C TYR A 493 0.09 3.18 16.92
N LEU A 494 -0.70 2.55 17.80
CA LEU A 494 -0.68 1.10 17.99
C LEU A 494 -1.09 0.33 16.74
N ILE A 495 -2.14 0.76 16.04
CA ILE A 495 -2.55 0.11 14.78
C ILE A 495 -1.44 0.17 13.73
N VAL A 496 -0.80 1.33 13.54
CA VAL A 496 0.29 1.51 12.57
C VAL A 496 1.56 0.76 12.99
N ALA A 497 1.86 0.72 14.30
CA ALA A 497 2.97 -0.05 14.85
C ALA A 497 2.77 -1.55 14.63
N ILE A 498 1.58 -2.08 14.90
CA ILE A 498 1.23 -3.48 14.61
C ILE A 498 1.43 -3.76 13.12
N PHE A 499 0.87 -2.96 12.20
CA PHE A 499 1.08 -3.23 10.77
C PHE A 499 2.55 -3.14 10.32
N THR A 500 3.33 -2.24 10.91
CA THR A 500 4.76 -2.08 10.60
C THR A 500 5.55 -3.31 11.02
N TYR A 501 5.43 -3.74 12.28
CA TYR A 501 6.29 -4.78 12.86
C TYR A 501 5.69 -6.19 12.79
N CYS A 502 4.37 -6.29 12.65
CA CYS A 502 3.62 -7.53 12.52
C CYS A 502 2.66 -7.39 11.32
N PRO A 503 3.14 -7.59 10.08
CA PRO A 503 2.42 -7.26 8.86
C PRO A 503 1.25 -8.24 8.58
N VAL A 504 0.29 -8.32 9.50
CA VAL A 504 -0.89 -9.18 9.45
C VAL A 504 -2.01 -8.52 8.65
N ARG A 505 -3.13 -9.22 8.40
CA ARG A 505 -4.20 -8.63 7.59
C ARG A 505 -4.96 -7.59 8.40
N GLN A 506 -5.48 -6.56 7.74
CA GLN A 506 -6.27 -5.53 8.42
C GLN A 506 -7.44 -6.10 9.23
N ARG A 507 -8.07 -7.14 8.69
CA ARG A 507 -9.16 -7.86 9.35
C ARG A 507 -8.73 -8.46 10.69
N GLU A 508 -7.52 -9.03 10.73
CA GLU A 508 -6.99 -9.71 11.91
C GLU A 508 -6.73 -8.69 13.03
N VAL A 509 -6.23 -7.48 12.70
CA VAL A 509 -6.05 -6.37 13.67
C VAL A 509 -7.40 -5.79 14.12
N ARG A 510 -8.33 -5.62 13.19
CA ARG A 510 -9.66 -5.05 13.45
C ARG A 510 -10.54 -5.94 14.33
N GLU A 511 -10.37 -7.25 14.21
CA GLU A 511 -11.11 -8.28 14.96
C GLU A 511 -10.30 -8.81 16.16
N LEU A 512 -9.24 -8.10 16.59
CA LEU A 512 -8.56 -8.41 17.85
C LEU A 512 -9.51 -8.18 19.02
N GLU A 513 -9.68 -9.20 19.85
CA GLU A 513 -10.60 -9.24 20.97
C GLU A 513 -9.85 -9.77 22.19
N LEU A 514 -9.87 -8.98 23.27
CA LEU A 514 -9.17 -9.33 24.50
C LEU A 514 -9.74 -10.62 25.09
N ASN A 515 -8.85 -11.50 25.56
CA ASN A 515 -9.18 -12.82 26.15
C ASN A 515 -9.84 -13.81 25.19
N LYS A 516 -9.82 -13.55 23.88
CA LYS A 516 -10.39 -14.45 22.86
C LYS A 516 -9.48 -14.66 21.67
N THR A 517 -8.94 -13.59 21.11
CA THR A 517 -7.94 -13.65 20.05
C THR A 517 -6.63 -12.98 20.46
N LEU A 518 -6.66 -12.05 21.41
CA LEU A 518 -5.48 -11.44 22.02
C LEU A 518 -5.36 -11.89 23.49
N PHE A 519 -4.22 -12.48 23.84
CA PHE A 519 -3.93 -13.00 25.18
C PHE A 519 -2.68 -12.33 25.73
N ARG A 520 -2.72 -11.92 27.00
CA ARG A 520 -1.54 -11.46 27.73
C ARG A 520 -0.86 -12.65 28.39
N GLU A 521 0.39 -12.93 28.00
CA GLU A 521 1.27 -13.93 28.61
C GLU A 521 2.41 -13.22 29.39
N ALA A 522 3.32 -13.98 30.02
CA ALA A 522 4.31 -13.44 30.96
C ALA A 522 5.23 -12.38 30.31
N ASP A 523 5.62 -12.62 29.06
CA ASP A 523 6.62 -11.87 28.32
C ASP A 523 6.01 -10.94 27.26
N GLY A 524 4.71 -11.06 26.95
CA GLY A 524 4.06 -10.16 26.01
C GLY A 524 2.66 -10.58 25.59
N TYR A 525 2.19 -9.99 24.49
CA TYR A 525 0.88 -10.32 23.93
C TYR A 525 0.99 -11.35 22.80
N TRP A 526 0.14 -12.37 22.84
CA TRP A 526 0.01 -13.38 21.81
C TRP A 526 -1.33 -13.27 21.10
N VAL A 527 -1.30 -13.36 19.78
CA VAL A 527 -2.51 -13.47 18.97
C VAL A 527 -2.73 -14.93 18.63
N LYS A 528 -3.88 -15.49 19.03
CA LYS A 528 -4.26 -16.88 18.78
C LYS A 528 -5.52 -16.92 17.92
N LEU A 529 -5.39 -17.42 16.70
CA LEU A 529 -6.48 -17.47 15.72
C LEU A 529 -6.87 -18.92 15.45
N THR A 530 -8.16 -19.21 15.58
CA THR A 530 -8.72 -20.49 15.13
C THR A 530 -8.77 -20.57 13.62
N GLN A 531 -8.96 -21.78 13.08
CA GLN A 531 -9.08 -22.05 11.64
C GLN A 531 -10.08 -21.11 10.91
N LYS A 532 -11.18 -20.72 11.56
CA LYS A 532 -12.22 -19.87 10.97
C LYS A 532 -11.87 -18.38 10.97
N GLN A 533 -10.88 -17.97 11.76
CA GLN A 533 -10.53 -16.56 12.01
C GLN A 533 -9.37 -16.05 11.13
N HIS A 534 -8.75 -16.90 10.29
CA HIS A 534 -7.77 -16.44 9.31
C HIS A 534 -7.96 -17.09 7.93
N LYS A 535 -7.55 -16.38 6.89
CA LYS A 535 -7.81 -16.75 5.48
C LYS A 535 -7.22 -18.11 5.08
N ALA A 536 -6.07 -18.48 5.66
CA ALA A 536 -5.39 -19.73 5.34
C ALA A 536 -5.97 -20.94 6.10
N GLY A 537 -6.65 -20.72 7.23
CA GLY A 537 -7.14 -21.82 8.08
C GLY A 537 -8.14 -22.71 7.35
N SER A 538 -8.99 -22.15 6.50
CA SER A 538 -9.91 -22.95 5.68
C SER A 538 -9.22 -23.89 4.68
N LYS A 539 -7.95 -23.62 4.33
CA LYS A 539 -7.12 -24.48 3.48
C LYS A 539 -6.24 -25.43 4.29
N THR A 540 -5.63 -24.95 5.37
CA THR A 540 -4.63 -25.69 6.15
C THR A 540 -5.24 -26.52 7.28
N CYS A 541 -6.49 -26.26 7.64
CA CYS A 541 -7.17 -26.84 8.81
C CYS A 541 -6.44 -26.64 10.15
N LYS A 542 -5.54 -25.66 10.21
CA LYS A 542 -4.76 -25.32 11.41
C LYS A 542 -5.14 -23.92 11.87
N GLY A 543 -5.05 -23.68 13.18
CA GLY A 543 -5.00 -22.34 13.74
C GLY A 543 -3.65 -21.68 13.42
N ARG A 544 -3.49 -20.44 13.87
CA ARG A 544 -2.22 -19.72 13.77
C ARG A 544 -2.03 -18.85 15.01
N GLU A 545 -0.85 -18.94 15.58
CA GLU A 545 -0.43 -18.16 16.74
C GLU A 545 0.81 -17.35 16.38
N TYR A 546 0.89 -16.13 16.89
CA TYR A 546 2.07 -15.30 16.74
C TYR A 546 2.19 -14.26 17.86
N PRO A 547 3.40 -13.92 18.28
CA PRO A 547 3.62 -12.87 19.25
C PRO A 547 3.46 -11.49 18.61
N LEU A 548 2.93 -10.53 19.36
CA LEU A 548 3.10 -9.11 19.07
C LEU A 548 4.51 -8.66 19.51
N PRO A 549 5.07 -7.62 18.87
CA PRO A 549 6.42 -7.14 19.22
C PRO A 549 6.52 -6.74 20.70
N LEU A 550 7.54 -7.28 21.39
CA LEU A 550 7.74 -7.08 22.83
C LEU A 550 7.80 -5.61 23.25
N HIS A 551 8.39 -4.75 22.42
CA HIS A 551 8.51 -3.32 22.71
C HIS A 551 7.17 -2.57 22.68
N LEU A 552 6.09 -3.18 22.16
CA LEU A 552 4.74 -2.63 22.19
C LEU A 552 3.93 -3.09 23.42
N THR A 553 4.46 -4.02 24.22
CA THR A 553 3.73 -4.63 25.34
C THR A 553 3.27 -3.58 26.36
N ALA A 554 4.18 -2.70 26.81
CA ALA A 554 3.85 -1.64 27.76
C ALA A 554 2.88 -0.60 27.17
N ASP A 555 3.03 -0.28 25.88
CA ASP A 555 2.16 0.65 25.17
C ASP A 555 0.74 0.09 24.98
N LEU A 556 0.62 -1.23 24.78
CA LEU A 556 -0.65 -1.94 24.73
C LEU A 556 -1.31 -2.02 26.12
N ASP A 557 -0.53 -2.17 27.19
CA ASP A 557 -1.04 -2.13 28.56
C ASP A 557 -1.65 -0.76 28.88
N GLU A 558 -0.92 0.32 28.60
CA GLU A 558 -1.42 1.68 28.76
C GLU A 558 -2.73 1.88 27.98
N TRP A 559 -2.77 1.42 26.72
CA TRP A 559 -4.01 1.49 25.92
C TRP A 559 -5.16 0.69 26.54
N LEU A 560 -4.95 -0.58 26.87
CA LEU A 560 -6.00 -1.50 27.29
C LEU A 560 -6.50 -1.21 28.70
N GLN A 561 -5.63 -0.74 29.60
CA GLN A 561 -5.96 -0.51 31.02
C GLN A 561 -6.48 0.91 31.26
N LYS A 562 -5.95 1.91 30.56
CA LYS A 562 -6.31 3.32 30.80
C LYS A 562 -7.24 3.88 29.75
N TRP A 563 -6.88 3.79 28.47
CA TRP A 563 -7.56 4.55 27.42
C TRP A 563 -8.79 3.86 26.83
N ARG A 564 -8.68 2.57 26.52
CA ARG A 564 -9.74 1.75 25.92
C ARG A 564 -11.00 1.63 26.81
N PRO A 565 -10.91 1.51 28.15
CA PRO A 565 -12.08 1.41 29.02
C PRO A 565 -12.91 2.71 29.11
N LEU A 566 -12.33 3.87 28.77
CA LEU A 566 -13.06 5.16 28.76
C LEU A 566 -14.16 5.26 27.69
N VAL A 567 -14.26 4.26 26.80
CA VAL A 567 -15.34 4.16 25.82
C VAL A 567 -16.13 2.89 26.10
N PRO A 568 -17.34 3.00 26.66
CA PRO A 568 -18.24 1.87 26.84
C PRO A 568 -18.59 1.24 25.49
N THR A 569 -18.58 -0.09 25.43
CA THR A 569 -18.86 -0.87 24.22
C THR A 569 -19.58 -2.15 24.57
N SER A 570 -20.43 -2.66 23.67
CA SER A 570 -21.09 -3.97 23.82
C SER A 570 -20.19 -5.17 23.50
N HIS A 571 -18.92 -4.92 23.16
CA HIS A 571 -17.95 -5.94 22.74
C HIS A 571 -16.56 -5.69 23.33
N ASN A 572 -15.71 -6.72 23.33
CA ASN A 572 -14.36 -6.67 23.89
C ASN A 572 -13.24 -6.44 22.86
N LEU A 573 -13.58 -5.83 21.72
CA LEU A 573 -12.61 -5.49 20.68
C LEU A 573 -11.54 -4.50 21.20
N VAL A 574 -10.29 -4.76 20.83
CA VAL A 574 -9.10 -3.97 21.24
C VAL A 574 -9.14 -2.57 20.65
N PHE A 575 -9.54 -2.43 19.39
CA PHE A 575 -9.64 -1.17 18.68
C PHE A 575 -11.08 -0.87 18.28
N ILE A 576 -11.48 0.39 18.36
CA ILE A 576 -12.87 0.82 18.28
C ILE A 576 -13.05 2.09 17.43
N CYS A 577 -14.26 2.32 16.95
CA CYS A 577 -14.58 3.57 16.30
C CYS A 577 -14.62 4.71 17.34
N MET A 578 -13.90 5.80 17.06
CA MET A 578 -13.77 6.95 17.95
C MET A 578 -14.83 8.04 17.70
N GLY A 579 -15.77 7.77 16.79
CA GLY A 579 -16.75 8.71 16.27
C GLY A 579 -16.14 9.91 15.53
N SER A 580 -17.00 10.63 14.82
CA SER A 580 -16.69 11.95 14.25
C SER A 580 -17.61 13.01 14.86
N ASN A 581 -17.43 14.28 14.49
CA ASN A 581 -18.39 15.33 14.88
C ASN A 581 -19.71 15.18 14.10
N HIS A 582 -19.67 14.58 12.91
CA HIS A 582 -20.85 14.36 12.05
C HIS A 582 -21.55 13.02 12.33
N SER A 583 -20.88 12.10 13.02
CA SER A 583 -21.44 10.82 13.44
C SER A 583 -20.93 10.48 14.85
N PRO A 584 -21.42 11.17 15.90
CA PRO A 584 -21.01 10.90 17.28
C PRO A 584 -21.46 9.52 17.76
N SER A 585 -22.62 9.06 17.27
CA SER A 585 -23.25 7.78 17.60
C SER A 585 -22.45 6.54 17.18
N SER A 586 -21.46 6.69 16.28
CA SER A 586 -20.59 5.58 15.91
C SER A 586 -19.46 5.33 16.92
N ARG A 587 -19.30 6.19 17.93
CA ARG A 587 -18.29 6.00 18.99
C ARG A 587 -18.58 4.70 19.74
N GLY A 588 -17.56 3.86 19.86
CA GLY A 588 -17.63 2.56 20.52
C GLY A 588 -17.98 1.39 19.59
N ASN A 589 -18.48 1.64 18.38
CA ASN A 589 -18.78 0.57 17.42
C ASN A 589 -17.49 -0.12 16.90
N PRO A 590 -17.60 -1.35 16.37
CA PRO A 590 -16.48 -2.00 15.68
C PRO A 590 -15.98 -1.13 14.52
N LEU A 591 -14.66 -1.06 14.34
CA LEU A 591 -14.09 -0.47 13.13
C LEU A 591 -14.52 -1.28 11.90
N THR A 592 -14.90 -0.62 10.81
CA THR A 592 -15.13 -1.29 9.51
C THR A 592 -13.82 -1.44 8.72
N ALA A 593 -13.86 -2.15 7.58
CA ALA A 593 -12.69 -2.22 6.68
C ALA A 593 -12.30 -0.84 6.12
N GLY A 594 -13.31 -0.02 5.82
CA GLY A 594 -13.14 1.35 5.35
C GLY A 594 -12.49 2.21 6.42
N ASP A 595 -13.05 2.19 7.64
CA ASP A 595 -12.52 2.98 8.76
C ASP A 595 -11.06 2.66 9.04
N MET A 596 -10.69 1.37 9.06
CA MET A 596 -9.30 0.94 9.28
C MET A 596 -8.38 1.44 8.16
N SER A 597 -8.82 1.34 6.90
CA SER A 597 -8.02 1.77 5.75
C SER A 597 -7.83 3.27 5.72
N ASP A 598 -8.87 4.04 6.02
CA ASP A 598 -8.85 5.50 6.06
C ASP A 598 -8.02 6.01 7.24
N LEU A 599 -8.17 5.39 8.42
CA LEU A 599 -7.40 5.72 9.61
C LEU A 599 -5.90 5.57 9.36
N VAL A 600 -5.47 4.41 8.84
CA VAL A 600 -4.06 4.13 8.56
C VAL A 600 -3.54 5.04 7.45
N SER A 601 -4.27 5.16 6.35
CA SER A 601 -3.83 5.99 5.21
C SER A 601 -3.69 7.46 5.60
N ALA A 602 -4.64 8.00 6.37
CA ALA A 602 -4.60 9.38 6.84
C ALA A 602 -3.50 9.61 7.89
N ALA A 603 -3.28 8.67 8.81
CA ALA A 603 -2.24 8.78 9.82
C ALA A 603 -0.84 8.80 9.19
N VAL A 604 -0.55 7.85 8.30
CA VAL A 604 0.75 7.75 7.62
C VAL A 604 0.98 8.95 6.71
N TYR A 605 -0.02 9.35 5.93
CA TYR A 605 0.11 10.52 5.05
C TYR A 605 0.40 11.81 5.82
N LYS A 606 -0.25 12.02 6.97
CA LYS A 606 0.04 13.19 7.82
C LYS A 606 1.44 13.13 8.42
N ALA A 607 1.85 11.99 8.96
CA ALA A 607 3.19 11.84 9.52
C ALA A 607 4.27 12.05 8.45
N THR A 608 4.13 11.41 7.30
CA THR A 608 5.09 11.53 6.18
C THR A 608 5.16 12.94 5.61
N SER A 609 4.05 13.70 5.58
CA SER A 609 4.05 15.12 5.16
C SER A 609 4.86 16.06 6.05
N ILE A 610 5.26 15.59 7.23
CA ILE A 610 6.06 16.33 8.20
C ILE A 610 7.48 15.78 8.23
N LEU A 611 7.62 14.45 8.21
CA LEU A 611 8.91 13.77 8.31
C LEU A 611 9.70 13.80 7.00
N PHE A 612 9.03 13.89 5.86
CA PHE A 612 9.65 13.72 4.54
C PHE A 612 9.20 14.83 3.57
N GLU A 613 10.01 15.08 2.54
CA GLU A 613 9.71 16.09 1.51
C GLU A 613 8.46 15.74 0.70
N VAL A 614 8.26 14.43 0.44
CA VAL A 614 7.12 13.92 -0.33
C VAL A 614 6.21 13.10 0.58
N PRO A 615 4.96 13.54 0.81
CA PRO A 615 3.98 12.77 1.55
C PRO A 615 3.73 11.40 0.89
N ARG A 616 3.73 10.34 1.69
CA ARG A 616 3.51 8.96 1.22
C ARG A 616 2.12 8.48 1.59
N ARG A 617 1.48 7.69 0.72
CA ARG A 617 0.19 7.04 1.01
C ARG A 617 0.39 5.55 1.21
N THR A 618 -0.04 5.04 2.36
CA THR A 618 0.16 3.64 2.72
C THR A 618 -1.13 3.10 3.31
N SER A 619 -1.70 2.09 2.66
CA SER A 619 -2.83 1.32 3.21
C SER A 619 -2.31 0.16 4.07
N PRO A 620 -3.16 -0.47 4.91
CA PRO A 620 -2.76 -1.65 5.69
C PRO A 620 -2.11 -2.76 4.86
N HIS A 621 -2.57 -2.95 3.61
CA HIS A 621 -2.00 -3.95 2.70
C HIS A 621 -0.57 -3.62 2.25
N MET A 622 -0.22 -2.34 2.15
CA MET A 622 1.11 -1.92 1.72
C MET A 622 2.19 -2.28 2.73
N PHE A 623 1.89 -2.29 4.03
CA PHE A 623 2.85 -2.73 5.05
C PHE A 623 3.31 -4.19 4.86
N ARG A 624 2.45 -5.04 4.30
CA ARG A 624 2.80 -6.42 3.91
C ARG A 624 3.84 -6.47 2.79
N ARG A 625 3.69 -5.60 1.80
CA ARG A 625 4.64 -5.42 0.69
C ARG A 625 5.97 -4.88 1.21
N ILE A 626 5.93 -3.87 2.07
CA ILE A 626 7.11 -3.26 2.70
C ILE A 626 7.89 -4.31 3.49
N ALA A 627 7.21 -5.07 4.36
CA ALA A 627 7.86 -6.07 5.21
C ALA A 627 8.47 -7.22 4.42
N ILE A 628 7.74 -7.81 3.45
CA ILE A 628 8.27 -8.88 2.61
C ILE A 628 9.46 -8.37 1.79
N THR A 629 9.32 -7.23 1.11
CA THR A 629 10.41 -6.68 0.29
C THR A 629 11.64 -6.36 1.13
N TYR A 630 11.46 -5.78 2.32
CA TYR A 630 12.57 -5.50 3.24
C TYR A 630 13.24 -6.78 3.75
N GLN A 631 12.47 -7.76 4.22
CA GLN A 631 13.02 -9.02 4.69
C GLN A 631 13.75 -9.75 3.56
N ARG A 632 13.24 -9.72 2.32
CA ARG A 632 13.95 -10.34 1.21
C ARG A 632 15.25 -9.61 0.95
N ARG A 633 15.25 -8.27 0.83
CA ARG A 633 16.45 -7.47 0.52
C ARG A 633 17.54 -7.55 1.58
N TYR A 634 17.17 -7.46 2.86
CA TYR A 634 18.13 -7.22 3.96
C TYR A 634 18.00 -8.23 5.12
N GLY A 635 16.92 -9.01 5.14
CA GLY A 635 16.66 -9.98 6.21
C GLY A 635 17.42 -11.28 6.01
N ARG A 636 17.46 -12.10 7.08
CA ARG A 636 18.17 -13.38 7.05
C ARG A 636 17.34 -14.47 6.36
N PRO A 637 17.95 -15.39 5.58
CA PRO A 637 17.22 -16.43 4.85
C PRO A 637 16.30 -17.28 5.73
N GLU A 638 16.72 -17.61 6.94
CA GLU A 638 15.95 -18.42 7.90
C GLU A 638 14.65 -17.76 8.38
N GLN A 639 14.55 -16.43 8.28
CA GLN A 639 13.34 -15.69 8.68
C GLN A 639 12.23 -15.75 7.63
N LYS A 640 12.52 -16.24 6.41
CA LYS A 640 11.57 -16.23 5.29
C LYS A 640 10.32 -17.03 5.59
N GLU A 641 10.49 -18.22 6.17
CA GLU A 641 9.42 -19.14 6.52
C GLU A 641 8.59 -18.59 7.68
N ALA A 642 9.24 -18.20 8.77
CA ALA A 642 8.59 -17.63 9.94
C ALA A 642 7.77 -16.37 9.60
N LEU A 643 8.29 -15.47 8.77
CA LEU A 643 7.54 -14.28 8.34
C LEU A 643 6.34 -14.65 7.44
N ALA A 644 6.50 -15.64 6.55
CA ALA A 644 5.39 -16.11 5.72
C ALA A 644 4.29 -16.74 6.58
N GLU A 645 4.65 -17.55 7.57
CA GLU A 645 3.74 -18.15 8.54
C GLU A 645 3.01 -17.08 9.37
N LEU A 646 3.74 -16.11 9.94
CA LEU A 646 3.17 -14.95 10.64
C LEU A 646 2.16 -14.22 9.76
N MET A 647 2.43 -14.06 8.47
CA MET A 647 1.52 -13.42 7.52
C MET A 647 0.39 -14.32 7.03
N GLY A 648 0.44 -15.62 7.33
CA GLY A 648 -0.55 -16.63 6.95
C GLY A 648 -0.50 -16.91 5.45
N HIS A 649 0.71 -17.17 4.97
CA HIS A 649 1.08 -17.48 3.59
C HIS A 649 2.17 -18.56 3.55
N THR A 650 2.30 -19.23 2.40
CA THR A 650 3.55 -19.93 2.08
C THR A 650 4.59 -18.92 1.59
N VAL A 651 5.89 -19.29 1.63
CA VAL A 651 6.97 -18.45 1.10
C VAL A 651 6.70 -18.09 -0.37
N ALA A 652 6.31 -19.06 -1.20
CA ALA A 652 5.99 -18.85 -2.61
C ALA A 652 4.78 -17.91 -2.81
N GLU A 653 3.73 -18.02 -1.99
CA GLU A 653 2.60 -17.09 -2.05
C GLU A 653 3.00 -15.66 -1.64
N ALA A 654 3.82 -15.53 -0.60
CA ALA A 654 4.33 -14.25 -0.15
C ALA A 654 5.20 -13.59 -1.23
N ASP A 655 6.10 -14.35 -1.85
CA ASP A 655 6.99 -13.85 -2.90
C ASP A 655 6.21 -13.42 -4.14
N ARG A 656 5.28 -14.26 -4.61
CA ARG A 656 4.46 -13.94 -5.79
C ARG A 656 3.59 -12.69 -5.58
N THR A 657 3.13 -12.45 -4.35
CA THR A 657 2.13 -11.41 -4.08
C THR A 657 2.73 -10.09 -3.60
N TYR A 658 3.84 -10.16 -2.85
CA TYR A 658 4.35 -9.01 -2.08
C TYR A 658 5.81 -8.67 -2.35
N ASN A 659 6.61 -9.60 -2.88
CA ASN A 659 8.03 -9.34 -3.13
C ASN A 659 8.19 -8.46 -4.38
N GLU A 660 8.69 -7.26 -4.17
CA GLU A 660 8.94 -6.26 -5.21
C GLU A 660 10.40 -6.20 -5.65
N GLU A 661 11.25 -7.11 -5.19
CA GLU A 661 12.62 -7.15 -5.65
C GLU A 661 12.69 -7.27 -7.17
N THR A 662 13.42 -6.34 -7.78
CA THR A 662 13.68 -6.36 -9.20
C THR A 662 14.50 -7.59 -9.57
N SER A 663 14.44 -8.00 -10.84
CA SER A 663 15.29 -9.09 -11.35
C SER A 663 16.76 -8.83 -11.02
N ARG A 664 17.23 -7.59 -11.19
CA ARG A 664 18.59 -7.16 -10.87
C ARG A 664 18.94 -7.32 -9.39
N GLU A 665 18.06 -6.91 -8.48
CA GLU A 665 18.29 -7.09 -7.03
C GLU A 665 18.38 -8.56 -6.64
N ARG A 666 17.57 -9.42 -7.26
CA ARG A 666 17.61 -10.88 -7.01
C ARG A 666 18.91 -11.49 -7.52
N THR A 667 19.33 -11.14 -8.73
CA THR A 667 20.56 -11.68 -9.32
C THR A 667 21.81 -11.13 -8.69
N LEU A 668 21.79 -9.88 -8.18
CA LEU A 668 22.89 -9.32 -7.39
C LEU A 668 23.18 -10.11 -6.13
N LYS A 669 22.19 -10.75 -5.49
CA LYS A 669 22.47 -11.63 -4.33
C LYS A 669 23.16 -12.92 -4.69
N ALA A 670 23.15 -13.28 -5.97
CA ALA A 670 24.00 -14.34 -6.48
C ALA A 670 25.38 -13.80 -6.88
N SER A 671 25.70 -12.51 -6.73
CA SER A 671 27.08 -12.06 -6.94
C SER A 671 28.00 -12.77 -5.96
N ASP A 672 29.14 -13.25 -6.44
CA ASP A 672 30.12 -13.94 -5.59
C ASP A 672 29.56 -15.18 -4.88
N TRP A 673 28.46 -15.78 -5.38
CA TRP A 673 27.92 -17.04 -4.84
C TRP A 673 28.97 -18.15 -4.87
N TRP A 674 29.88 -18.10 -5.85
CA TRP A 674 31.03 -19.00 -6.01
C TRP A 674 32.22 -18.67 -5.07
N LYS A 675 32.19 -17.54 -4.36
CA LYS A 675 33.20 -17.11 -3.38
C LYS A 675 32.76 -17.32 -1.94
N LEU A 676 31.58 -17.89 -1.70
CA LEU A 676 31.17 -18.25 -0.35
C LEU A 676 32.17 -19.27 0.20
N GLU A 677 33.06 -18.80 1.07
CA GLU A 677 33.84 -19.71 1.92
C GLU A 677 32.85 -20.58 2.70
N PRO A 678 33.06 -21.90 2.73
CA PRO A 678 32.21 -22.78 3.51
C PRO A 678 32.21 -22.27 4.95
N GLN A 679 31.03 -21.89 5.46
CA GLN A 679 30.88 -21.45 6.85
C GLN A 679 31.59 -22.47 7.76
N PRO A 680 32.45 -22.03 8.69
CA PRO A 680 33.13 -22.95 9.57
C PRO A 680 32.06 -23.71 10.35
N ARG A 681 32.05 -25.04 10.18
CA ARG A 681 31.19 -25.90 10.98
C ARG A 681 31.53 -25.64 12.45
N PRO A 682 30.52 -25.62 13.36
CA PRO A 682 30.79 -25.51 14.79
C PRO A 682 31.82 -26.59 15.18
N PRO A 683 32.74 -26.28 16.12
CA PRO A 683 33.91 -27.09 16.37
C PRO A 683 33.50 -28.52 16.67
N GLN A 684 33.81 -29.42 15.73
CA GLN A 684 33.80 -30.84 16.00
C GLN A 684 34.99 -31.10 16.91
N THR A 685 34.69 -31.44 18.16
CA THR A 685 35.67 -31.96 19.09
C THR A 685 36.33 -33.19 18.49
N GLY A 686 37.65 -33.12 18.32
CA GLY A 686 38.54 -34.26 18.41
C GLY A 686 38.75 -35.08 17.13
N ASP A 687 39.99 -34.95 16.65
CA ASP A 687 40.78 -35.91 15.89
C ASP A 687 40.53 -36.16 14.40
N SER A 688 41.67 -36.10 13.72
CA SER A 688 41.94 -36.17 12.30
C SER A 688 41.81 -37.59 11.73
N THR A 689 41.08 -37.69 10.62
CA THR A 689 41.34 -38.61 9.51
C THR A 689 40.71 -38.00 8.25
N PRO A 690 41.28 -38.18 7.04
CA PRO A 690 40.58 -37.78 5.81
C PRO A 690 39.23 -38.50 5.80
N PRO A 691 38.13 -37.90 5.27
CA PRO A 691 36.86 -38.59 5.25
C PRO A 691 37.03 -39.89 4.47
N LEU A 692 37.11 -40.99 5.21
CA LEU A 692 36.90 -42.33 4.73
C LEU A 692 35.63 -42.29 3.88
N VAL A 693 35.72 -42.92 2.72
CA VAL A 693 34.58 -43.37 1.93
C VAL A 693 33.49 -43.76 2.92
N LYS A 694 32.33 -43.10 2.86
CA LYS A 694 31.23 -43.44 3.74
C LYS A 694 30.85 -44.88 3.40
N ASP A 695 31.34 -45.81 4.20
CA ASP A 695 31.05 -47.23 4.03
C ASP A 695 29.54 -47.42 4.05
N TRP A 696 29.12 -48.42 3.28
CA TRP A 696 27.74 -48.83 3.08
C TRP A 696 26.91 -48.68 4.37
N ILE A 697 25.87 -47.84 4.33
CA ILE A 697 24.89 -47.78 5.42
C ILE A 697 23.82 -48.83 5.11
N GLU A 698 23.35 -49.57 6.10
CA GLU A 698 22.27 -50.57 5.95
C GLU A 698 21.03 -50.02 5.23
N GLU A 699 20.77 -48.70 5.33
CA GLU A 699 19.70 -48.00 4.58
C GLU A 699 19.92 -48.02 3.05
N ASP A 700 21.16 -47.83 2.57
CA ASP A 700 21.49 -47.90 1.14
C ASP A 700 21.32 -49.34 0.61
N GLU A 701 21.63 -50.35 1.44
CA GLU A 701 21.34 -51.76 1.15
C GLU A 701 19.85 -52.08 1.12
N LEU A 702 19.09 -51.52 2.06
CA LEU A 702 17.65 -51.73 2.17
C LEU A 702 16.92 -51.10 0.97
N GLU A 703 17.35 -49.91 0.55
CA GLU A 703 16.85 -49.20 -0.63
C GLU A 703 17.19 -49.95 -1.93
N LEU A 704 18.43 -50.44 -2.06
CA LEU A 704 18.81 -51.32 -3.16
C LEU A 704 18.02 -52.63 -3.12
N LYS A 705 17.80 -53.27 -1.96
CA LYS A 705 17.00 -54.50 -1.81
C LYS A 705 15.53 -54.27 -2.20
N HIS A 706 14.96 -53.10 -1.88
CA HIS A 706 13.60 -52.72 -2.30
C HIS A 706 13.48 -52.51 -3.80
N LEU A 707 14.45 -51.83 -4.42
CA LEU A 707 14.55 -51.70 -5.89
C LEU A 707 14.81 -53.06 -6.57
N HIS A 708 15.63 -53.91 -5.96
CA HIS A 708 15.95 -55.27 -6.41
C HIS A 708 14.73 -56.22 -6.39
N SER A 709 13.87 -56.13 -5.37
CA SER A 709 12.71 -57.04 -5.23
C SER A 709 11.67 -56.93 -6.35
N LYS A 710 11.58 -55.78 -7.03
CA LYS A 710 10.65 -55.54 -8.16
C LYS A 710 11.26 -55.75 -9.54
N THR A 711 12.59 -55.89 -9.64
CA THR A 711 13.31 -55.93 -10.93
C THR A 711 13.88 -57.31 -11.28
N TYR A 712 13.91 -58.27 -10.34
CA TYR A 712 14.41 -59.62 -10.61
C TYR A 712 13.32 -60.59 -11.11
N SER A 713 13.42 -60.97 -12.38
CA SER A 713 13.18 -62.37 -12.82
C SER A 713 13.77 -62.71 -14.19
N ASN A 714 14.40 -61.77 -14.92
CA ASN A 714 15.07 -62.08 -16.18
C ASN A 714 16.24 -61.12 -16.44
N ASP A 715 17.43 -61.64 -16.80
CA ASP A 715 18.59 -60.89 -17.34
C ASP A 715 18.31 -60.34 -18.76
N ASN A 716 17.06 -59.99 -19.05
CA ASN A 716 16.74 -59.34 -20.31
C ASN A 716 17.21 -57.89 -20.28
N LEU A 717 17.62 -57.40 -21.45
CA LEU A 717 18.20 -56.08 -21.61
C LEU A 717 17.32 -54.95 -21.03
N ARG A 718 16.00 -55.13 -21.04
CA ARG A 718 15.03 -54.17 -20.51
C ARG A 718 15.12 -54.01 -19.01
N CYS A 719 15.21 -55.12 -18.27
CA CYS A 719 15.34 -55.10 -16.83
C CYS A 719 16.67 -54.48 -16.40
N LEU A 720 17.78 -54.83 -17.07
CA LEU A 720 19.10 -54.25 -16.80
C LEU A 720 19.14 -52.74 -17.07
N ARG A 721 18.53 -52.28 -18.16
CA ARG A 721 18.38 -50.85 -18.45
C ARG A 721 17.61 -50.14 -17.34
N ASP A 722 16.43 -50.65 -16.99
CA ASP A 722 15.55 -50.02 -16.01
C ASP A 722 16.22 -49.97 -14.63
N GLN A 723 16.96 -51.02 -14.26
CA GLN A 723 17.75 -51.08 -13.04
C GLN A 723 18.86 -50.01 -13.03
N ALA A 724 19.69 -49.95 -14.07
CA ALA A 724 20.75 -48.95 -14.19
C ALA A 724 20.18 -47.52 -14.15
N LEU A 725 19.06 -47.28 -14.85
CA LEU A 725 18.38 -46.00 -14.90
C LEU A 725 17.85 -45.59 -13.52
N LEU A 726 17.16 -46.50 -12.81
CA LEU A 726 16.57 -46.21 -11.51
C LEU A 726 17.65 -45.96 -10.46
N VAL A 727 18.73 -46.73 -10.45
CA VAL A 727 19.80 -46.59 -9.45
C VAL A 727 20.57 -45.28 -9.65
N ILE A 728 20.88 -44.90 -10.90
CA ILE A 728 21.48 -43.59 -11.18
C ILE A 728 20.50 -42.46 -10.84
N TRP A 729 19.22 -42.60 -11.23
CA TRP A 729 18.22 -41.56 -10.97
C TRP A 729 17.93 -41.36 -9.47
N ALA A 730 17.84 -42.44 -8.70
CA ALA A 730 17.49 -42.40 -7.28
C ALA A 730 18.68 -41.92 -6.44
N LEU A 731 19.84 -42.55 -6.58
CA LEU A 731 20.96 -42.42 -5.64
C LEU A 731 21.96 -41.32 -6.01
N GLN A 732 21.95 -40.83 -7.25
CA GLN A 732 22.90 -39.82 -7.73
C GLN A 732 22.26 -38.47 -8.06
N GLU A 733 20.95 -38.32 -7.80
CA GLU A 733 20.21 -37.06 -7.97
C GLU A 733 20.25 -36.44 -9.38
N LEU A 734 20.33 -37.26 -10.44
CA LEU A 734 20.21 -36.76 -11.82
C LEU A 734 18.75 -36.45 -12.19
N THR A 735 18.56 -35.33 -12.91
CA THR A 735 17.27 -34.97 -13.52
C THR A 735 17.01 -35.80 -14.78
N GLY A 736 15.74 -35.91 -15.20
CA GLY A 736 15.39 -36.64 -16.43
C GLY A 736 16.02 -36.05 -17.70
N ALA A 737 16.32 -34.76 -17.72
CA ALA A 737 16.99 -34.10 -18.85
C ALA A 737 18.50 -34.38 -18.87
N GLU A 738 19.15 -34.47 -17.70
CA GLU A 738 20.53 -34.92 -17.59
C GLU A 738 20.65 -36.39 -18.01
N MET A 739 19.80 -37.26 -17.47
CA MET A 739 19.75 -38.68 -17.83
C MET A 739 19.53 -38.90 -19.33
N HIS A 740 18.69 -38.08 -19.96
CA HIS A 740 18.44 -38.15 -21.39
C HIS A 740 19.69 -37.85 -22.22
N ARG A 741 20.56 -36.93 -21.78
CA ARG A 741 21.73 -36.48 -22.55
C ARG A 741 22.95 -37.38 -22.40
N LEU A 742 22.97 -38.26 -21.40
CA LEU A 742 24.12 -39.10 -21.13
C LEU A 742 24.48 -40.01 -22.30
N ASN A 743 25.77 -40.06 -22.58
CA ASN A 743 26.41 -40.97 -23.51
C ASN A 743 27.25 -42.01 -22.77
N VAL A 744 27.67 -43.05 -23.48
CA VAL A 744 28.59 -44.06 -22.94
C VAL A 744 29.95 -43.42 -22.62
N GLY A 745 30.43 -42.49 -23.45
CA GLY A 745 31.68 -41.75 -23.22
C GLY A 745 31.65 -40.84 -21.99
N ASP A 746 30.47 -40.49 -21.49
CA ASP A 746 30.34 -39.73 -20.24
C ASP A 746 30.67 -40.60 -19.00
N LEU A 747 30.75 -41.92 -19.14
CA LEU A 747 31.18 -42.83 -18.09
C LEU A 747 32.70 -43.03 -18.16
N VAL A 748 33.43 -42.33 -17.28
CA VAL A 748 34.90 -42.27 -17.29
C VAL A 748 35.48 -43.01 -16.09
N GLU A 749 36.43 -43.91 -16.31
CA GLU A 749 37.19 -44.54 -15.24
C GLU A 749 38.44 -43.70 -14.88
N ARG A 750 38.61 -43.36 -13.60
CA ARG A 750 39.78 -42.67 -13.06
C ARG A 750 40.15 -43.27 -11.71
N ASP A 751 41.41 -43.63 -11.53
CA ASP A 751 41.96 -44.18 -10.28
C ASP A 751 41.18 -45.41 -9.75
N GLY A 752 40.73 -46.29 -10.66
CA GLY A 752 39.94 -47.50 -10.33
C GLY A 752 38.50 -47.22 -9.90
N GLN A 753 37.99 -46.01 -10.15
CA GLN A 753 36.63 -45.58 -9.84
C GLN A 753 35.92 -45.05 -11.08
N PHE A 754 34.61 -45.25 -11.16
CA PHE A 754 33.80 -44.78 -12.29
C PHE A 754 33.14 -43.44 -11.98
N TRP A 755 33.28 -42.51 -12.90
CA TRP A 755 32.73 -41.16 -12.84
C TRP A 755 31.76 -40.95 -13.99
N LEU A 756 30.73 -40.16 -13.78
CA LEU A 756 29.78 -39.76 -14.80
C LEU A 756 29.91 -38.26 -15.06
N GLU A 757 30.27 -37.87 -16.27
CA GLU A 757 30.37 -36.47 -16.70
C GLU A 757 29.01 -35.98 -17.21
N VAL A 758 28.31 -35.22 -16.38
CA VAL A 758 26.91 -34.84 -16.63
C VAL A 758 26.84 -33.42 -17.19
N ALA A 759 26.45 -33.29 -18.46
CA ALA A 759 26.18 -32.00 -19.09
C ALA A 759 24.77 -31.46 -18.77
N SER A 760 24.69 -30.24 -18.23
CA SER A 760 23.43 -29.54 -17.95
C SER A 760 23.38 -28.14 -18.56
N ASN A 761 22.17 -27.57 -18.69
CA ASN A 761 21.99 -26.18 -19.11
C ASN A 761 22.61 -25.16 -18.11
N LYS A 762 23.06 -25.63 -16.93
CA LYS A 762 23.71 -24.83 -15.88
C LYS A 762 25.23 -25.09 -15.79
N GLY A 763 25.80 -25.87 -16.71
CA GLY A 763 27.21 -26.29 -16.72
C GLY A 763 27.38 -27.82 -16.65
N SER A 764 28.61 -28.31 -16.79
CA SER A 764 28.98 -29.72 -16.58
C SER A 764 29.34 -29.98 -15.12
N ARG A 765 29.01 -31.17 -14.61
CA ARG A 765 29.46 -31.67 -13.30
C ARG A 765 29.86 -33.13 -13.38
N THR A 766 30.81 -33.55 -12.57
CA THR A 766 31.20 -34.96 -12.45
C THR A 766 30.54 -35.60 -11.24
N VAL A 767 30.09 -36.83 -11.40
CA VAL A 767 29.42 -37.61 -10.34
C VAL A 767 30.16 -38.93 -10.16
N LEU A 768 30.77 -39.14 -9.00
CA LEU A 768 31.40 -40.42 -8.67
C LEU A 768 30.34 -41.51 -8.50
N LEU A 769 30.39 -42.55 -9.33
CA LEU A 769 29.57 -43.73 -9.18
C LEU A 769 30.16 -44.64 -8.11
N LYS A 770 29.33 -44.99 -7.12
CA LYS A 770 29.65 -46.06 -6.17
C LYS A 770 29.88 -47.36 -6.95
N THR A 771 30.84 -48.19 -6.51
CA THR A 771 31.28 -49.41 -7.22
C THR A 771 30.13 -50.35 -7.61
N ALA A 772 29.14 -50.56 -6.73
CA ALA A 772 27.99 -51.40 -7.05
C ALA A 772 27.08 -50.81 -8.15
N ILE A 773 26.95 -49.48 -8.22
CA ILE A 773 26.20 -48.81 -9.28
C ILE A 773 26.96 -48.93 -10.60
N ALA A 774 28.28 -48.75 -10.57
CA ALA A 774 29.14 -48.94 -11.73
C ALA A 774 28.99 -50.36 -12.29
N HIS A 775 28.98 -51.40 -11.44
CA HIS A 775 28.75 -52.78 -11.87
C HIS A 775 27.37 -52.98 -12.53
N ILE A 776 26.30 -52.36 -12.01
CA ILE A 776 24.97 -52.44 -12.62
C ILE A 776 24.95 -51.80 -14.01
N VAL A 777 25.59 -50.64 -14.15
CA VAL A 777 25.71 -49.94 -15.44
C VAL A 777 26.54 -50.76 -16.43
N GLN A 778 27.67 -51.33 -15.98
CA GLN A 778 28.52 -52.19 -16.79
C GLN A 778 27.79 -53.44 -17.27
N ARG A 779 27.09 -54.16 -16.39
CA ARG A 779 26.27 -55.32 -16.76
C ARG A 779 25.27 -54.99 -17.85
N TYR A 780 24.64 -53.82 -17.77
CA TYR A 780 23.73 -53.35 -18.80
C TYR A 780 24.46 -53.04 -20.13
N LEU A 781 25.62 -52.40 -20.10
CA LEU A 781 26.43 -52.14 -21.31
C LEU A 781 26.99 -53.43 -21.94
N GLU A 782 27.38 -54.40 -21.13
CA GLU A 782 27.80 -55.73 -21.58
C GLU A 782 26.65 -56.48 -22.24
N ALA A 783 25.45 -56.43 -21.66
CA ALA A 783 24.26 -57.00 -22.28
C ALA A 783 23.93 -56.35 -23.63
N ARG A 784 24.18 -55.03 -23.80
CA ARG A 784 24.05 -54.34 -25.10
C ARG A 784 25.06 -54.86 -26.12
N LYS A 785 26.33 -55.03 -25.72
CA LYS A 785 27.35 -55.62 -26.60
C LYS A 785 27.01 -57.06 -26.98
N ALA A 786 26.50 -57.85 -26.04
CA ALA A 786 26.13 -59.25 -26.25
C ALA A 786 24.98 -59.43 -27.26
N VAL A 787 24.10 -58.44 -27.40
CA VAL A 787 23.05 -58.43 -28.44
C VAL A 787 23.53 -57.86 -29.78
N GLY A 788 24.84 -57.65 -29.95
CA GLY A 788 25.47 -57.22 -31.20
C GLY A 788 25.57 -55.72 -31.41
N GLU A 789 25.31 -54.89 -30.39
CA GLU A 789 25.42 -53.44 -30.49
C GLU A 789 26.89 -52.98 -30.41
N SER A 790 27.32 -52.18 -31.40
CA SER A 790 28.63 -51.52 -31.38
C SER A 790 28.55 -50.20 -30.61
N LEU A 791 28.99 -50.20 -29.35
CA LEU A 791 28.96 -49.03 -28.49
C LEU A 791 30.17 -48.12 -28.74
N THR A 792 29.89 -46.88 -29.14
CA THR A 792 30.86 -45.78 -29.26
C THR A 792 30.72 -44.79 -28.10
N GLU A 793 31.67 -43.87 -27.95
CA GLU A 793 31.60 -42.81 -26.94
C GLU A 793 30.33 -41.96 -27.06
N ASP A 794 29.87 -41.67 -28.29
CA ASP A 794 28.65 -40.90 -28.55
C ASP A 794 27.34 -41.69 -28.41
N SER A 795 27.43 -43.00 -28.18
CA SER A 795 26.25 -43.84 -28.04
C SER A 795 25.43 -43.42 -26.80
N PRO A 796 24.09 -43.31 -26.88
CA PRO A 796 23.27 -42.97 -25.74
C PRO A 796 23.47 -43.99 -24.61
N LEU A 797 23.63 -43.52 -23.37
CA LEU A 797 23.77 -44.41 -22.23
C LEU A 797 22.50 -45.25 -22.05
N PHE A 798 21.31 -44.64 -22.16
CA PHE A 798 20.03 -45.35 -22.05
C PHE A 798 19.22 -45.36 -23.35
N ILE A 799 18.83 -46.56 -23.81
CA ILE A 799 18.10 -46.77 -25.05
C ILE A 799 16.68 -47.32 -24.86
N GLY A 800 15.80 -47.06 -25.82
CA GLY A 800 14.54 -47.77 -25.99
C GLY A 800 14.79 -49.23 -26.35
N ILE A 801 13.97 -50.14 -25.83
CA ILE A 801 14.10 -51.60 -26.03
C ILE A 801 12.80 -52.17 -26.66
N GLY A 802 11.86 -51.30 -27.04
CA GLY A 802 10.61 -51.71 -27.69
C GLY A 802 10.70 -51.70 -29.22
N ASN A 803 9.82 -52.46 -29.88
CA ASN A 803 9.83 -52.68 -31.34
C ASN A 803 9.77 -51.41 -32.23
N ARG A 804 9.41 -50.25 -31.68
CA ARG A 804 9.25 -49.00 -32.43
C ARG A 804 10.35 -47.96 -32.18
N SER A 805 11.25 -48.21 -31.23
CA SER A 805 12.30 -47.27 -30.82
C SER A 805 13.51 -48.02 -30.24
N GLY A 806 13.75 -49.25 -30.72
CA GLY A 806 14.80 -50.13 -30.22
C GLY A 806 16.16 -49.59 -30.64
N GLY A 807 17.05 -49.32 -29.69
CA GLY A 807 18.36 -48.70 -29.97
C GLY A 807 18.36 -47.17 -29.93
N ASP A 808 17.20 -46.52 -30.06
CA ASP A 808 17.10 -45.06 -29.97
C ASP A 808 17.26 -44.56 -28.53
N ARG A 809 17.79 -43.35 -28.38
CA ARG A 809 17.91 -42.66 -27.08
C ARG A 809 16.55 -42.56 -26.38
N LEU A 810 16.50 -42.90 -25.08
CA LEU A 810 15.29 -42.70 -24.29
C LEU A 810 14.96 -41.22 -24.16
N THR A 811 13.73 -40.82 -24.51
CA THR A 811 13.24 -39.45 -24.29
C THR A 811 13.07 -39.15 -22.78
N PRO A 812 13.10 -37.86 -22.36
CA PRO A 812 12.83 -37.49 -20.97
C PRO A 812 11.47 -37.98 -20.44
N TRP A 813 10.48 -38.09 -21.34
CA TRP A 813 9.16 -38.64 -21.02
C TRP A 813 9.22 -40.14 -20.77
N SER A 814 9.94 -40.89 -21.62
CA SER A 814 10.14 -42.34 -21.44
C SER A 814 10.90 -42.66 -20.15
N ILE A 815 11.93 -41.86 -19.80
CA ILE A 815 12.64 -41.96 -18.52
C ILE A 815 11.67 -41.74 -17.35
N SER A 816 10.86 -40.68 -17.42
CA SER A 816 9.85 -40.37 -16.40
C SER A 816 8.79 -41.48 -16.29
N PHE A 817 8.44 -42.14 -17.40
CA PHE A 817 7.51 -43.25 -17.42
C PHE A 817 8.09 -44.49 -16.72
N VAL A 818 9.35 -44.84 -17.00
CA VAL A 818 10.05 -45.94 -16.30
C VAL A 818 10.10 -45.66 -14.79
N VAL A 819 10.52 -44.47 -14.38
CA VAL A 819 10.57 -44.07 -12.97
C VAL A 819 9.20 -44.19 -12.29
N LYS A 820 8.15 -43.65 -12.92
CA LYS A 820 6.76 -43.74 -12.39
C LYS A 820 6.25 -45.17 -12.33
N HIS A 821 6.62 -46.02 -13.29
CA HIS A 821 6.17 -47.40 -13.35
C HIS A 821 6.65 -48.19 -12.13
N TYR A 822 7.92 -48.03 -11.73
CA TYR A 822 8.48 -48.77 -10.59
C TYR A 822 8.26 -48.09 -9.23
N LEU A 823 8.20 -46.75 -9.18
CA LEU A 823 8.12 -45.97 -7.94
C LEU A 823 6.75 -45.34 -7.63
N GLY A 824 5.75 -45.46 -8.52
CA GLY A 824 4.38 -44.96 -8.30
C GLY A 824 4.25 -43.42 -8.29
N PRO A 825 3.15 -42.84 -7.77
CA PRO A 825 2.90 -41.39 -7.73
C PRO A 825 3.91 -40.57 -6.90
N ILE A 826 4.84 -41.24 -6.23
CA ILE A 826 5.90 -40.68 -5.38
C ILE A 826 6.96 -39.93 -6.22
N SER A 827 6.98 -40.12 -7.55
CA SER A 827 7.96 -39.46 -8.45
C SER A 827 7.76 -37.95 -8.65
N GLN A 828 6.77 -37.30 -8.02
CA GLN A 828 6.61 -35.83 -8.05
C GLN A 828 7.46 -35.10 -6.98
N ILE A 829 8.24 -35.82 -6.17
CA ILE A 829 8.95 -35.30 -4.99
C ILE A 829 10.45 -35.05 -5.25
N LYS A 830 10.81 -34.42 -6.38
CA LYS A 830 12.18 -33.85 -6.56
C LYS A 830 12.18 -32.35 -6.80
N SER A 831 11.11 -31.65 -6.41
CA SER A 831 11.11 -30.17 -6.27
C SER A 831 11.01 -29.70 -4.81
N VAL A 832 11.15 -30.59 -3.83
CA VAL A 832 11.12 -30.28 -2.39
C VAL A 832 12.18 -31.12 -1.68
N ASP A 833 12.96 -30.48 -0.79
CA ASP A 833 14.11 -30.98 -0.01
C ASP A 833 14.23 -32.50 0.19
N SER A 834 15.36 -33.06 -0.27
CA SER A 834 15.66 -34.50 -0.32
C SER A 834 16.10 -35.13 1.01
N LYS A 835 15.92 -34.49 2.18
CA LYS A 835 16.30 -35.09 3.48
C LYS A 835 15.15 -35.37 4.46
N GLN A 836 14.00 -34.71 4.34
CA GLN A 836 12.89 -34.89 5.30
C GLN A 836 11.84 -35.93 4.87
N SER A 837 11.89 -36.40 3.62
CA SER A 837 10.79 -37.18 3.05
C SER A 837 10.88 -38.69 3.28
N TYR A 838 12.04 -39.21 3.71
CA TYR A 838 12.26 -40.65 3.90
C TYR A 838 12.01 -41.16 5.34
N GLN A 839 12.08 -40.30 6.36
CA GLN A 839 11.77 -40.69 7.76
C GLN A 839 10.28 -41.02 8.02
N ARG A 840 9.38 -40.84 7.04
CA ARG A 840 7.93 -41.14 7.19
C ARG A 840 7.50 -42.49 6.62
N LEU A 841 8.42 -43.36 6.22
CA LEU A 841 8.10 -44.63 5.56
C LEU A 841 8.65 -45.89 6.26
N LEU A 842 8.97 -45.81 7.55
CA LEU A 842 9.01 -47.04 8.36
C LEU A 842 7.56 -47.45 8.68
N PRO A 843 7.11 -48.66 8.31
CA PRO A 843 5.84 -49.17 8.80
C PRO A 843 5.97 -49.52 10.30
N CYS A 844 4.83 -49.57 10.98
CA CYS A 844 4.69 -50.44 12.15
C CYS A 844 5.02 -51.89 11.79
#